data_AF-A0A940MA31-F1
#
_entry.id   AF-A0A940MA31-F1
#
_cell.length_a   1.000
_cell.length_b   1.000
_cell.length_c   1.000
_cell.angle_alpha   90.00
_cell.angle_beta   90.00
_cell.angle_gamma   90.00
#
_symmetry.space_group_name_H-M   'P 1'
#
loop_
_entity.id
_entity.type
_entity.pdbx_description
1 polymer ?
#
loop_
_entity_poly.entity_id
_entity_poly.type
_entity_poly.pdbx_seq_one_letter_code
_entity_poly.pdbx_strand_id
1 'polypeptide(L)'
;MPAKRAVPDIAVVAVAEDAAVSRSLCRFLHDVGLAPGDDAGSADIAVVVISESSVDDPVWQERVDGCQGARVVPVRVDGVRSSRAPKWLRSLNWVNLDVNSPVDAFGMVFVAAVSDPRHVRELRNLRAQADAWTGAERSPERLIGDHRQAAEARELLALLREDGYIDTSGSVGDFVQASYRHTGKQRRRTRRRRTVATVFAVAMALIVAVTLPRILKTRGTDFNALVSFGDPAVSRVMPQWTSLQSASLLLRGNAHQKSLARQSLASLLSLPWSLGEPVVEIGGRSETIDGVALLPGGGQAALLVRDVPTGVDSLGLYDVHQGAVRRQIRLGAGYADIAAGGDGRTVVAVGKKGTAVIDLLSRKVRRFAHVESGYAVAGMTRRGDVVVGRRHQLVVGSVHDGAFRSVGPRYDELLDVRPTGDGGARALVVAAPGHYRLLNALTGAVLASADTGKPLIAAGAVAPDEVSAVFAGADRQLWRLVPGHAPAATGVAVPDRTETMGLLRDGRVVVGGQDQPAHVVRLADGGDLGTVCSDVPQLRILEMSLYGDQLGCWGLYNTTLWQAPPGPLPAHTPPPDAGLSTKAGADGPTATVRADGGRILVKPAGRNGFSLRLFNDAISVMALSADGSQLVAATSRGEVAVVSLRMGDDVPRVVASWRIPGGQPATAAGWSGTSPLVRAGDGLLWRVPSCPGCTTDQGLIARLKARLNGCWIPRQLKNVDAATRRTLDAHECRPLPEPSTPVED
;
A
#
# COMPACT_ATOMS: atom_id res chain seq x y z
N MET A 1 -9.13 29.94 -33.08
CA MET A 1 -7.88 29.50 -32.42
C MET A 1 -7.98 29.95 -30.97
N PRO A 2 -8.08 29.03 -29.99
CA PRO A 2 -8.02 29.43 -28.60
C PRO A 2 -6.60 29.97 -28.30
N ALA A 3 -6.52 31.02 -27.50
CA ALA A 3 -5.25 31.61 -27.07
C ALA A 3 -4.41 30.51 -26.41
N LYS A 4 -3.14 30.34 -26.84
CA LYS A 4 -2.16 29.51 -26.13
C LYS A 4 -2.13 30.00 -24.68
N ARG A 5 -2.58 29.18 -23.74
CA ARG A 5 -2.53 29.51 -22.32
C ARG A 5 -1.06 29.73 -21.95
N ALA A 6 -0.76 30.85 -21.30
CA ALA A 6 0.60 31.15 -20.85
C ALA A 6 1.08 30.02 -19.93
N VAL A 7 2.35 29.62 -20.07
CA VAL A 7 2.99 28.71 -19.12
C VAL A 7 2.96 29.41 -17.75
N PRO A 8 2.45 28.77 -16.68
CA PRO A 8 2.36 29.42 -15.38
C PRO A 8 3.75 29.80 -14.89
N ASP A 9 3.88 31.00 -14.38
CA ASP A 9 5.12 31.46 -13.77
C ASP A 9 5.27 30.89 -12.35
N ILE A 10 6.52 30.58 -11.98
CA ILE A 10 6.84 29.91 -10.72
C ILE A 10 7.88 30.68 -9.93
N ALA A 11 7.57 30.97 -8.67
CA ALA A 11 8.49 31.58 -7.72
C ALA A 11 8.86 30.60 -6.61
N VAL A 12 10.13 30.60 -6.20
CA VAL A 12 10.60 29.80 -5.05
C VAL A 12 10.87 30.74 -3.88
N VAL A 13 10.14 30.55 -2.78
CA VAL A 13 10.27 31.31 -1.54
C VAL A 13 11.12 30.51 -0.56
N ALA A 14 12.30 31.03 -0.23
CA ALA A 14 13.24 30.41 0.69
C ALA A 14 14.00 31.48 1.48
N VAL A 15 14.51 31.11 2.67
CA VAL A 15 15.47 31.91 3.43
C VAL A 15 16.87 31.81 2.83
N ALA A 16 17.78 32.69 3.26
CA ALA A 16 19.15 32.76 2.75
C ALA A 16 19.92 31.44 2.99
N GLU A 17 19.68 30.78 4.12
CA GLU A 17 20.26 29.50 4.51
C GLU A 17 19.87 28.37 3.54
N ASP A 18 18.69 28.47 2.92
CA ASP A 18 18.15 27.50 1.96
C ASP A 18 18.49 27.84 0.50
N ALA A 19 19.33 28.84 0.24
CA ALA A 19 19.64 29.32 -1.11
C ALA A 19 20.22 28.23 -2.03
N ALA A 20 20.93 27.24 -1.49
CA ALA A 20 21.45 26.12 -2.28
C ALA A 20 20.32 25.20 -2.78
N VAL A 21 19.34 24.91 -1.93
CA VAL A 21 18.15 24.11 -2.26
C VAL A 21 17.28 24.89 -3.24
N SER A 22 16.99 26.16 -2.92
CA SER A 22 16.22 27.05 -3.78
C SER A 22 16.81 27.16 -5.18
N ARG A 23 18.12 27.44 -5.33
CA ARG A 23 18.78 27.49 -6.65
C ARG A 23 18.69 26.18 -7.42
N SER A 24 18.85 25.05 -6.73
CA SER A 24 18.79 23.73 -7.37
C SER A 24 17.37 23.41 -7.85
N LEU A 25 16.37 23.79 -7.05
CA LEU A 25 14.96 23.63 -7.38
C LEU A 25 14.53 24.58 -8.51
N CYS A 26 14.91 25.86 -8.46
CA CYS A 26 14.68 26.82 -9.56
C CYS A 26 15.28 26.32 -10.88
N ARG A 27 16.54 25.84 -10.85
CA ARG A 27 17.20 25.30 -12.04
C ARG A 27 16.44 24.10 -12.59
N PHE A 28 16.07 23.15 -11.73
CA PHE A 28 15.28 21.99 -12.14
C PHE A 28 13.94 22.39 -12.77
N LEU A 29 13.18 23.29 -12.14
CA LEU A 29 11.87 23.74 -12.62
C LEU A 29 11.97 24.48 -13.96
N HIS A 30 13.03 25.26 -14.16
CA HIS A 30 13.35 25.89 -15.43
C HIS A 30 13.70 24.85 -16.51
N ASP A 31 14.55 23.87 -16.19
CA ASP A 31 14.98 22.82 -17.13
C ASP A 31 13.81 21.93 -17.59
N VAL A 32 12.77 21.78 -16.76
CA VAL A 32 11.51 21.07 -17.12
C VAL A 32 10.45 21.98 -17.75
N GLY A 33 10.77 23.25 -18.03
CA GLY A 33 9.99 24.14 -18.87
C GLY A 33 9.04 25.11 -18.16
N LEU A 34 9.17 25.33 -16.84
CA LEU A 34 8.42 26.34 -16.11
C LEU A 34 9.17 27.68 -16.10
N ALA A 35 8.48 28.77 -16.43
CA ALA A 35 9.08 30.10 -16.48
C ALA A 35 9.26 30.65 -15.05
N PRO A 36 10.45 31.17 -14.69
CA PRO A 36 10.65 31.79 -13.39
C PRO A 36 9.81 33.06 -13.27
N GLY A 37 9.09 33.20 -12.15
CA GLY A 37 8.42 34.42 -11.75
C GLY A 37 9.33 35.31 -10.92
N ASP A 38 9.26 36.62 -11.13
CA ASP A 38 10.12 37.61 -10.46
C ASP A 38 9.73 37.85 -8.99
N ASP A 39 8.45 37.62 -8.63
CA ASP A 39 7.93 37.75 -7.27
C ASP A 39 6.93 36.64 -6.92
N ALA A 40 6.98 36.17 -5.68
CA ALA A 40 6.13 35.11 -5.18
C ALA A 40 4.70 35.56 -4.85
N GLY A 41 4.47 36.87 -4.69
CA GLY A 41 3.13 37.44 -4.56
C GLY A 41 2.37 37.56 -5.88
N SER A 42 3.07 37.56 -7.03
CA SER A 42 2.48 37.69 -8.36
C SER A 42 2.52 36.41 -9.19
N ALA A 43 3.30 35.41 -8.79
CA ALA A 43 3.42 34.14 -9.51
C ALA A 43 2.13 33.29 -9.39
N ASP A 44 1.79 32.59 -10.47
CA ASP A 44 0.72 31.59 -10.51
C ASP A 44 0.98 30.47 -9.49
N ILE A 45 2.26 30.11 -9.29
CA ILE A 45 2.71 29.04 -8.40
C ILE A 45 3.84 29.52 -7.48
N ALA A 46 3.65 29.34 -6.17
CA ALA A 46 4.65 29.65 -5.15
C ALA A 46 5.14 28.36 -4.49
N VAL A 47 6.42 28.01 -4.70
CA VAL A 47 7.06 26.89 -4.02
C VAL A 47 7.71 27.41 -2.73
N VAL A 48 7.17 27.00 -1.60
CA VAL A 48 7.59 27.52 -0.28
C VAL A 48 8.50 26.51 0.39
N VAL A 49 9.77 26.86 0.55
CA VAL A 49 10.77 26.04 1.24
C VAL A 49 10.65 26.27 2.75
N ILE A 50 10.41 25.19 3.49
CA ILE A 50 10.18 25.17 4.93
C ILE A 50 11.36 24.45 5.61
N SER A 51 12.08 25.19 6.45
CA SER A 51 13.18 24.72 7.30
C SER A 51 13.06 25.31 8.71
N GLU A 52 13.83 24.80 9.67
CA GLU A 52 13.89 25.33 11.04
C GLU A 52 14.31 26.80 11.01
N SER A 53 15.23 27.17 10.10
CA SER A 53 15.63 28.56 9.88
C SER A 53 14.50 29.39 9.27
N SER A 54 13.68 28.82 8.39
CA SER A 54 12.61 29.56 7.71
C SER A 54 11.42 29.86 8.62
N VAL A 55 11.02 28.92 9.50
CA VAL A 55 9.87 29.14 10.38
C VAL A 55 10.12 30.19 11.45
N ASP A 56 11.39 30.48 11.76
CA ASP A 56 11.80 31.50 12.72
C ASP A 56 12.19 32.84 12.06
N ASP A 57 12.18 32.93 10.72
CA ASP A 57 12.50 34.15 9.96
C ASP A 57 11.24 34.99 9.67
N PRO A 58 11.12 36.23 10.21
CA PRO A 58 9.96 37.09 10.00
C PRO A 58 9.80 37.58 8.55
N VAL A 59 10.90 37.75 7.80
CA VAL A 59 10.86 38.17 6.39
C VAL A 59 10.35 37.04 5.51
N TRP A 60 10.72 35.79 5.82
CA TRP A 60 10.15 34.63 5.14
C TRP A 60 8.66 34.49 5.41
N GLN A 61 8.21 34.68 6.65
CA GLN A 61 6.80 34.61 7.01
C GLN A 61 5.97 35.65 6.24
N GLU A 62 6.45 36.89 6.14
CA GLU A 62 5.80 37.96 5.36
C GLU A 62 5.67 37.60 3.88
N ARG A 63 6.74 37.06 3.27
CA ARG A 63 6.73 36.61 1.87
C ARG A 63 5.78 35.45 1.64
N VAL A 64 5.72 34.51 2.58
CA VAL A 64 4.82 33.35 2.54
C VAL A 64 3.37 33.78 2.65
N ASP A 65 3.04 34.71 3.56
CA ASP A 65 1.68 35.23 3.69
C ASP A 65 1.25 36.03 2.45
N GLY A 66 2.19 36.69 1.77
CA GLY A 66 1.98 37.28 0.45
C GLY A 66 1.58 36.28 -0.64
N CYS A 67 1.87 34.99 -0.47
CA CYS A 67 1.56 33.93 -1.44
C CYS A 67 0.16 33.31 -1.27
N GLN A 68 -0.70 33.80 -0.35
CA GLN A 68 -2.01 33.19 -0.11
C GLN A 68 -2.94 33.19 -1.34
N GLY A 69 -2.73 34.11 -2.28
CA GLY A 69 -3.46 34.17 -3.56
C GLY A 69 -2.90 33.26 -4.65
N ALA A 70 -1.67 32.76 -4.48
CA ALA A 70 -0.99 31.87 -5.41
C ALA A 70 -1.24 30.40 -5.08
N ARG A 71 -0.92 29.52 -6.03
CA ARG A 71 -0.93 28.09 -5.77
C ARG A 71 0.33 27.69 -4.99
N VAL A 72 0.18 27.35 -3.72
CA VAL A 72 1.32 27.09 -2.84
C VAL A 72 1.70 25.60 -2.80
N VAL A 73 2.97 25.30 -3.08
CA VAL A 73 3.57 23.97 -2.94
C VAL A 73 4.59 24.00 -1.80
N PRO A 74 4.22 23.55 -0.58
CA PRO A 74 5.15 23.55 0.56
C PRO A 74 6.16 22.41 0.44
N VAL A 75 7.44 22.73 0.59
CA VAL A 75 8.59 21.83 0.50
C VAL A 75 9.35 21.86 1.81
N ARG A 76 9.28 20.80 2.60
CA ARG A 76 10.00 20.68 3.86
C ARG A 76 11.41 20.13 3.64
N VAL A 77 12.44 20.84 4.09
CA VAL A 77 13.85 20.48 3.92
C VAL A 77 14.41 19.69 5.10
N ASP A 78 13.80 19.79 6.27
CA ASP A 78 14.30 19.22 7.51
C ASP A 78 13.18 18.67 8.44
N GLY A 79 13.49 18.51 9.73
CA GLY A 79 12.62 17.91 10.73
C GLY A 79 11.47 18.80 11.24
N VAL A 80 11.23 19.97 10.63
CA VAL A 80 10.20 20.90 11.11
C VAL A 80 8.85 20.20 11.28
N ARG A 81 8.29 20.33 12.49
CA ARG A 81 6.95 19.88 12.82
C ARG A 81 5.93 20.82 12.19
N SER A 82 4.83 20.27 11.66
CA SER A 82 3.76 21.07 11.05
C SER A 82 3.16 22.12 11.99
N SER A 83 3.22 21.90 13.31
CA SER A 83 2.78 22.86 14.33
C SER A 83 3.57 24.17 14.36
N ARG A 84 4.81 24.20 13.85
CA ARG A 84 5.66 25.40 13.82
C ARG A 84 5.44 26.29 12.59
N ALA A 85 4.91 25.76 11.49
CA ALA A 85 4.63 26.55 10.29
C ALA A 85 3.40 27.47 10.47
N PRO A 86 3.23 28.49 9.61
CA PRO A 86 2.01 29.30 9.52
C PRO A 86 0.73 28.45 9.47
N LYS A 87 -0.32 28.85 10.19
CA LYS A 87 -1.53 28.04 10.44
C LYS A 87 -2.17 27.50 9.16
N TRP A 88 -2.18 28.29 8.08
CA TRP A 88 -2.80 27.93 6.80
C TRP A 88 -1.94 26.97 5.97
N LEU A 89 -0.61 26.97 6.12
CA LEU A 89 0.27 25.99 5.50
C LEU A 89 0.12 24.60 6.14
N ARG A 90 -0.27 24.51 7.41
CA ARG A 90 -0.37 23.22 8.15
C ARG A 90 -1.38 22.26 7.55
N SER A 91 -2.42 22.77 6.90
CA SER A 91 -3.48 21.99 6.26
C SER A 91 -3.12 21.52 4.84
N LEU A 92 -1.98 21.95 4.30
CA LEU A 92 -1.52 21.55 2.97
C LEU A 92 -0.69 20.27 3.04
N ASN A 93 -0.65 19.52 1.93
CA ASN A 93 0.24 18.37 1.80
C ASN A 93 1.66 18.86 1.51
N TRP A 94 2.59 18.52 2.39
CA TRP A 94 3.98 18.95 2.27
C TRP A 94 4.80 17.94 1.47
N VAL A 95 5.57 18.44 0.52
CA VAL A 95 6.61 17.67 -0.17
C VAL A 95 7.81 17.60 0.77
N ASN A 96 8.24 16.39 1.13
CA ASN A 96 9.43 16.22 1.94
C ASN A 96 10.65 16.12 1.01
N LEU A 97 11.53 17.10 1.09
CA LEU A 97 12.83 17.07 0.44
C LEU A 97 13.77 16.21 1.28
N ASP A 98 14.02 14.99 0.82
CA ASP A 98 15.20 14.25 1.27
C ASP A 98 16.42 14.87 0.62
N VAL A 99 17.26 15.54 1.41
CA VAL A 99 18.50 16.17 0.94
C VAL A 99 19.46 15.13 0.31
N ASN A 100 19.30 13.84 0.63
CA ASN A 100 20.08 12.75 0.07
C ASN A 100 19.53 12.22 -1.28
N SER A 101 18.29 12.58 -1.64
CA SER A 101 17.67 12.26 -2.93
C SER A 101 16.82 13.44 -3.43
N PRO A 102 17.44 14.59 -3.76
CA PRO A 102 16.70 15.81 -4.10
C PRO A 102 15.88 15.66 -5.39
N VAL A 103 16.27 14.74 -6.28
CA VAL A 103 15.60 14.49 -7.56
C VAL A 103 14.15 14.02 -7.37
N ASP A 104 13.88 13.18 -6.37
CA ASP A 104 12.55 12.64 -6.12
C ASP A 104 11.58 13.72 -5.63
N ALA A 105 12.07 14.57 -4.74
CA ALA A 105 11.29 15.68 -4.21
C ALA A 105 11.13 16.80 -5.25
N PHE A 106 12.12 17.05 -6.09
CA PHE A 106 12.02 18.00 -7.20
C PHE A 106 10.98 17.55 -8.24
N GLY A 107 10.95 16.26 -8.56
CA GLY A 107 9.89 15.66 -9.37
C GLY A 107 8.50 15.88 -8.76
N MET A 108 8.35 15.68 -7.44
CA MET A 108 7.10 15.95 -6.73
C MET A 108 6.70 17.42 -6.75
N VAL A 109 7.66 18.35 -6.60
CA VAL A 109 7.38 19.78 -6.71
C VAL A 109 6.90 20.13 -8.10
N PHE A 110 7.52 19.60 -9.16
CA PHE A 110 7.06 19.80 -10.52
C PHE A 110 5.64 19.27 -10.74
N VAL A 111 5.35 18.03 -10.34
CA VAL A 111 4.01 17.45 -10.44
C VAL A 111 3.00 18.28 -9.65
N ALA A 112 3.34 18.67 -8.42
CA ALA A 112 2.50 19.51 -7.57
C ALA A 112 2.38 20.96 -8.04
N ALA A 113 3.28 21.44 -8.90
CA ALA A 113 3.19 22.74 -9.55
C ALA A 113 2.24 22.65 -10.75
N VAL A 114 2.38 21.62 -11.60
CA VAL A 114 1.65 21.52 -12.88
C VAL A 114 0.29 20.84 -12.81
N SER A 115 0.01 20.02 -11.78
CA SER A 115 -1.19 19.15 -11.76
C SER A 115 -2.27 19.69 -10.83
N ASP A 116 -3.37 20.30 -11.30
CA ASP A 116 -4.46 20.75 -10.40
C ASP A 116 -4.96 19.56 -9.53
N PRO A 117 -4.84 19.62 -8.18
CA PRO A 117 -5.19 18.50 -7.30
C PRO A 117 -6.68 18.13 -7.38
N ARG A 118 -7.55 19.07 -7.77
CA ARG A 118 -8.97 18.79 -8.02
C ARG A 118 -9.13 17.96 -9.28
N HIS A 119 -8.46 18.34 -10.37
CA HIS A 119 -8.51 17.59 -11.63
C HIS A 119 -7.87 16.20 -11.52
N VAL A 120 -6.80 16.02 -10.73
CA VAL A 120 -6.19 14.70 -10.49
C VAL A 120 -7.12 13.78 -9.68
N ARG A 121 -7.79 14.31 -8.64
CA ARG A 121 -8.79 13.56 -7.87
C ARG A 121 -10.00 13.20 -8.73
N GLU A 122 -10.52 14.15 -9.49
CA GLU A 122 -11.65 13.93 -10.39
C GLU A 122 -11.31 12.94 -11.50
N LEU A 123 -10.11 13.00 -12.07
CA LEU A 123 -9.64 12.01 -13.04
C LEU A 123 -9.49 10.61 -12.43
N ARG A 124 -8.97 10.49 -11.20
CA ARG A 124 -8.90 9.20 -10.48
C ARG A 124 -10.30 8.63 -10.27
N ASN A 125 -11.27 9.46 -9.90
CA ASN A 125 -12.67 9.05 -9.75
C ASN A 125 -13.29 8.64 -11.08
N LEU A 126 -13.06 9.39 -12.17
CA LEU A 126 -13.52 9.05 -13.51
C LEU A 126 -12.87 7.76 -14.01
N ARG A 127 -11.62 7.50 -13.67
CA ARG A 127 -10.92 6.26 -14.02
C ARG A 127 -11.52 5.05 -13.31
N ALA A 128 -11.78 5.16 -12.01
CA ALA A 128 -12.47 4.11 -11.27
C ALA A 128 -13.87 3.83 -11.84
N GLN A 129 -14.63 4.87 -12.20
CA GLN A 129 -15.95 4.71 -12.83
C GLN A 129 -15.87 4.12 -14.25
N ALA A 130 -14.88 4.53 -15.04
CA ALA A 130 -14.66 4.01 -16.38
C ALA A 130 -14.23 2.55 -16.37
N ASP A 131 -13.40 2.16 -15.40
CA ASP A 131 -12.98 0.78 -15.18
C ASP A 131 -14.18 -0.06 -14.71
N ALA A 132 -15.02 0.45 -13.79
CA ALA A 132 -16.26 -0.20 -13.38
C ALA A 132 -17.28 -0.35 -14.52
N TRP A 133 -17.41 0.65 -15.38
CA TRP A 133 -18.23 0.57 -16.59
C TRP A 133 -17.69 -0.46 -17.58
N THR A 134 -16.37 -0.48 -17.78
CA THR A 134 -15.72 -1.46 -18.68
C THR A 134 -15.84 -2.88 -18.14
N GLY A 135 -15.67 -3.08 -16.83
CA GLY A 135 -15.85 -4.36 -16.14
C GLY A 135 -17.29 -4.87 -16.18
N ALA A 136 -18.27 -3.97 -16.15
CA ALA A 136 -19.68 -4.29 -16.36
C ALA A 136 -20.07 -4.39 -17.86
N GLU A 137 -19.15 -4.83 -18.72
CA GLU A 137 -19.33 -4.95 -20.19
C GLU A 137 -19.89 -3.69 -20.87
N ARG A 138 -19.50 -2.52 -20.37
CA ARG A 138 -20.00 -1.22 -20.83
C ARG A 138 -21.50 -1.03 -20.59
N SER A 139 -22.05 -1.62 -19.53
CA SER A 139 -23.45 -1.52 -19.14
C SER A 139 -23.91 -0.06 -19.02
N PRO A 140 -25.07 0.31 -19.61
CA PRO A 140 -25.60 1.66 -19.52
C PRO A 140 -25.90 2.14 -18.10
N GLU A 141 -26.13 1.23 -17.16
CA GLU A 141 -26.50 1.53 -15.77
C GLU A 141 -25.32 2.08 -14.94
N ARG A 142 -24.09 1.85 -15.41
CA ARG A 142 -22.86 2.34 -14.78
C ARG A 142 -22.38 3.68 -15.36
N LEU A 143 -23.04 4.18 -16.39
CA LEU A 143 -22.75 5.50 -16.95
C LEU A 143 -23.21 6.60 -15.99
N ILE A 144 -22.55 7.75 -16.04
CA ILE A 144 -22.97 8.93 -15.27
C ILE A 144 -24.42 9.26 -15.69
N GLY A 145 -25.36 9.20 -14.75
CA GLY A 145 -26.80 9.37 -15.03
C GLY A 145 -27.24 10.83 -15.19
N ASP A 146 -26.46 11.78 -14.66
CA ASP A 146 -26.71 13.21 -14.81
C ASP A 146 -25.96 13.78 -16.02
N HIS A 147 -26.69 14.48 -16.90
CA HIS A 147 -26.12 15.11 -18.08
C HIS A 147 -25.14 16.25 -17.77
N ARG A 148 -25.40 17.01 -16.70
CA ARG A 148 -24.52 18.10 -16.27
C ARG A 148 -23.18 17.55 -15.80
N GLN A 149 -23.20 16.52 -14.96
CA GLN A 149 -21.99 15.83 -14.50
C GLN A 149 -21.23 15.17 -15.66
N ALA A 150 -21.94 14.57 -16.62
CA ALA A 150 -21.31 14.00 -17.82
C ALA A 150 -20.71 15.08 -18.76
N ALA A 151 -21.26 16.30 -18.77
CA ALA A 151 -20.71 17.43 -19.50
C ALA A 151 -19.47 17.99 -18.82
N GLU A 152 -19.52 18.19 -17.49
CA GLU A 152 -18.40 18.62 -16.65
C GLU A 152 -17.22 17.63 -16.76
N ALA A 153 -17.48 16.32 -16.71
CA ALA A 153 -16.46 15.28 -16.91
C ALA A 153 -15.84 15.33 -18.32
N ARG A 154 -16.63 15.68 -19.35
CA ARG A 154 -16.17 15.81 -20.73
C ARG A 154 -15.32 17.07 -20.93
N GLU A 155 -15.69 18.17 -20.30
CA GLU A 155 -14.92 19.41 -20.28
C GLU A 155 -13.59 19.24 -19.53
N LEU A 156 -13.61 18.56 -18.39
CA LEU A 156 -12.40 18.17 -17.66
C LEU A 156 -11.44 17.35 -18.53
N LEU A 157 -11.93 16.32 -19.24
CA LEU A 157 -11.08 15.54 -20.15
C LEU A 157 -10.59 16.33 -21.36
N ALA A 158 -11.36 17.30 -21.85
CA ALA A 158 -10.93 18.18 -22.93
C ALA A 158 -9.79 19.09 -22.45
N LEU A 159 -9.93 19.66 -21.25
CA LEU A 159 -8.91 20.49 -20.59
C LEU A 159 -7.62 19.69 -20.37
N LEU A 160 -7.71 18.49 -19.77
CA LEU A 160 -6.56 17.62 -19.55
C LEU A 160 -5.90 17.10 -20.85
N ARG A 161 -6.66 17.00 -21.95
CA ARG A 161 -6.14 16.63 -23.28
C ARG A 161 -5.37 17.77 -23.92
N GLU A 162 -5.85 19.00 -23.79
CA GLU A 162 -5.17 20.20 -24.28
C GLU A 162 -3.85 20.43 -23.54
N ASP A 163 -3.78 20.08 -22.26
CA ASP A 163 -2.57 20.22 -21.44
C ASP A 163 -1.50 19.15 -21.76
N GLY A 164 -1.82 18.07 -22.49
CA GLY A 164 -0.85 17.09 -23.00
C GLY A 164 -0.17 16.19 -21.95
N TYR A 165 -0.46 16.37 -20.66
CA TYR A 165 0.18 15.65 -19.55
C TYR A 165 -0.39 14.24 -19.30
N ILE A 166 -1.60 13.95 -19.79
CA ILE A 166 -2.31 12.71 -19.48
C ILE A 166 -2.97 12.16 -20.75
N ASP A 167 -2.73 10.87 -21.02
CA ASP A 167 -3.42 10.17 -22.10
C ASP A 167 -4.91 10.02 -21.76
N THR A 168 -5.72 10.92 -22.32
CA THR A 168 -7.19 10.88 -22.24
C THR A 168 -7.79 10.01 -23.36
N SER A 169 -6.95 9.30 -24.14
CA SER A 169 -7.39 8.28 -25.09
C SER A 169 -7.40 6.91 -24.38
N GLY A 170 -8.53 6.19 -24.42
CA GLY A 170 -8.71 4.93 -23.68
C GLY A 170 -10.07 4.83 -22.96
N SER A 171 -10.15 3.94 -21.96
CA SER A 171 -11.40 3.59 -21.26
C SER A 171 -12.10 4.79 -20.62
N VAL A 172 -11.33 5.72 -20.05
CA VAL A 172 -11.87 6.94 -19.41
C VAL A 172 -12.51 7.87 -20.42
N GLY A 173 -11.85 8.09 -21.57
CA GLY A 173 -12.40 8.88 -22.67
C GLY A 173 -13.64 8.24 -23.28
N ASP A 174 -13.61 6.91 -23.49
CA ASP A 174 -14.76 6.14 -23.97
C ASP A 174 -15.95 6.22 -23.00
N PHE A 175 -15.69 6.08 -21.70
CA PHE A 175 -16.69 6.13 -20.64
C PHE A 175 -17.38 7.49 -20.54
N VAL A 176 -16.61 8.57 -20.49
CA VAL A 176 -17.16 9.93 -20.39
C VAL A 176 -17.94 10.28 -21.65
N GLN A 177 -17.44 9.90 -22.83
CA GLN A 177 -18.16 10.12 -24.08
C GLN A 177 -19.42 9.26 -24.18
N ALA A 178 -19.39 8.01 -23.70
CA ALA A 178 -20.56 7.15 -23.61
C ALA A 178 -21.59 7.70 -22.62
N SER A 179 -21.16 8.19 -21.46
CA SER A 179 -22.00 8.82 -20.44
C SER A 179 -22.66 10.09 -20.97
N TYR A 180 -21.91 10.95 -21.66
CA TYR A 180 -22.45 12.16 -22.29
C TYR A 180 -23.47 11.83 -23.38
N ARG A 181 -23.19 10.81 -24.20
CA ARG A 181 -24.14 10.32 -25.22
C ARG A 181 -25.37 9.68 -24.62
N HIS A 182 -25.22 8.91 -23.54
CA HIS A 182 -26.32 8.21 -22.87
C HIS A 182 -27.28 9.20 -22.22
N THR A 183 -26.78 10.10 -21.38
CA THR A 183 -27.57 11.17 -20.76
C THR A 183 -28.13 12.14 -21.79
N GLY A 184 -27.38 12.43 -22.85
CA GLY A 184 -27.88 13.20 -24.00
C GLY A 184 -29.03 12.51 -24.73
N LYS A 185 -28.96 11.18 -24.94
CA LYS A 185 -30.05 10.37 -25.49
C LYS A 185 -31.23 10.25 -24.52
N GLN A 186 -30.99 10.13 -23.22
CA GLN A 186 -32.03 10.03 -22.20
C GLN A 186 -32.76 11.37 -22.01
N ARG A 187 -32.04 12.50 -21.99
CA ARG A 187 -32.59 13.87 -22.01
C ARG A 187 -33.32 14.17 -23.31
N ARG A 188 -32.82 13.67 -24.45
CA ARG A 188 -33.54 13.72 -25.73
C ARG A 188 -34.73 12.77 -25.77
N ARG A 189 -34.76 11.64 -25.05
CA ARG A 189 -35.92 10.73 -24.94
C ARG A 189 -36.98 11.31 -24.02
N THR A 190 -36.61 11.94 -22.90
CA THR A 190 -37.55 12.67 -22.03
C THR A 190 -38.07 13.95 -22.68
N ARG A 191 -37.25 14.66 -23.49
CA ARG A 191 -37.72 15.78 -24.33
C ARG A 191 -38.51 15.31 -25.57
N ARG A 192 -38.15 14.21 -26.23
CA ARG A 192 -38.88 13.64 -27.39
C ARG A 192 -40.19 12.97 -27.00
N ARG A 193 -40.37 12.55 -25.75
CA ARG A 193 -41.71 12.21 -25.21
C ARG A 193 -42.66 13.43 -25.14
N ARG A 194 -42.16 14.65 -25.39
CA ARG A 194 -42.95 15.88 -25.53
C ARG A 194 -42.91 16.51 -26.92
N THR A 195 -42.24 15.93 -27.92
CA THR A 195 -42.28 16.52 -29.27
C THR A 195 -41.94 15.50 -30.34
N VAL A 196 -42.95 15.31 -31.18
CA VAL A 196 -43.04 14.49 -32.39
C VAL A 196 -42.06 14.95 -33.49
N ALA A 197 -41.79 14.01 -34.42
CA ALA A 197 -41.30 14.13 -35.80
C ALA A 197 -39.79 14.36 -36.09
N THR A 198 -39.07 13.42 -36.73
CA THR A 198 -38.97 13.01 -38.16
C THR A 198 -37.86 13.79 -38.91
N VAL A 199 -37.02 13.06 -39.70
CA VAL A 199 -36.20 13.50 -40.86
C VAL A 199 -34.65 13.57 -40.77
N PHE A 200 -33.97 13.91 -39.67
CA PHE A 200 -32.51 14.22 -39.76
C PHE A 200 -31.49 13.05 -39.67
N ALA A 201 -31.88 11.80 -39.98
CA ALA A 201 -31.02 10.62 -39.76
C ALA A 201 -30.17 10.19 -40.97
N VAL A 202 -30.41 10.70 -42.17
CA VAL A 202 -29.78 10.15 -43.39
C VAL A 202 -28.52 10.92 -43.84
N ALA A 203 -28.33 12.19 -43.42
CA ALA A 203 -27.22 13.01 -43.92
C ALA A 203 -25.89 12.85 -43.15
N MET A 204 -25.90 12.41 -41.89
CA MET A 204 -24.67 12.34 -41.05
C MET A 204 -23.90 11.03 -41.15
N ALA A 205 -24.48 9.98 -41.75
CA ALA A 205 -23.82 8.69 -41.92
C ALA A 205 -22.75 8.72 -43.02
N LEU A 206 -22.79 9.68 -43.93
CA LEU A 206 -21.92 9.74 -45.11
C LEU A 206 -20.60 10.50 -44.90
N ILE A 207 -20.46 11.28 -43.82
CA ILE A 207 -19.28 12.14 -43.58
C ILE A 207 -18.21 11.44 -42.70
N VAL A 208 -18.57 10.39 -41.96
CA VAL A 208 -17.65 9.70 -41.03
C VAL A 208 -16.86 8.56 -41.70
N ALA A 209 -17.29 8.06 -42.86
CA ALA A 209 -16.71 6.86 -43.45
C ALA A 209 -15.39 7.08 -44.23
N VAL A 210 -15.00 8.33 -44.54
CA VAL A 210 -13.92 8.59 -45.52
C VAL A 210 -12.65 9.22 -44.92
N THR A 211 -12.66 9.76 -43.70
CA THR A 211 -11.54 10.59 -43.21
C THR A 211 -10.70 10.01 -42.06
N LEU A 212 -11.00 8.81 -41.54
CA LEU A 212 -10.33 8.31 -40.33
C LEU A 212 -9.06 7.42 -40.47
N PRO A 213 -8.70 6.72 -41.56
CA PRO A 213 -7.61 5.73 -41.48
C PRO A 213 -6.18 6.20 -41.80
N ARG A 214 -5.82 7.50 -41.78
CA ARG A 214 -4.50 7.94 -42.27
C ARG A 214 -3.57 8.76 -41.36
N ILE A 215 -3.92 9.04 -40.10
CA ILE A 215 -3.05 9.84 -39.19
C ILE A 215 -2.80 9.16 -37.82
N LEU A 216 -2.82 7.82 -37.76
CA LEU A 216 -2.41 7.09 -36.55
C LEU A 216 -1.41 5.99 -36.89
N LYS A 217 -0.24 6.39 -37.37
CA LYS A 217 0.95 5.54 -37.27
C LYS A 217 2.21 6.38 -37.15
N THR A 218 2.98 6.02 -36.12
CA THR A 218 4.41 6.25 -35.86
C THR A 218 4.82 7.44 -34.97
N ARG A 219 5.59 7.05 -33.94
CA ARG A 219 6.47 7.82 -33.03
C ARG A 219 5.81 8.45 -31.80
N GLY A 220 5.90 7.70 -30.70
CA GLY A 220 5.52 8.11 -29.35
C GLY A 220 5.71 6.97 -28.35
N THR A 221 6.79 6.20 -28.48
CA THR A 221 7.22 5.20 -27.50
C THR A 221 8.63 5.63 -27.10
N ASP A 222 8.78 6.08 -25.85
CA ASP A 222 10.03 6.13 -25.04
C ASP A 222 10.00 7.22 -23.95
N PHE A 223 9.05 8.17 -23.96
CA PHE A 223 8.98 9.22 -22.92
C PHE A 223 8.12 8.86 -21.69
N ASN A 224 7.15 7.95 -21.84
CA ASN A 224 6.21 7.57 -20.75
C ASN A 224 6.84 6.74 -19.63
N ALA A 225 8.01 6.14 -19.86
CA ALA A 225 8.76 5.48 -18.81
C ALA A 225 9.32 6.56 -17.85
N LEU A 226 10.00 7.59 -18.37
CA LEU A 226 10.67 8.64 -17.58
C LEU A 226 9.75 9.41 -16.61
N VAL A 227 8.50 9.69 -16.98
CA VAL A 227 7.57 10.50 -16.16
C VAL A 227 6.96 9.71 -14.99
N SER A 228 6.94 8.37 -15.04
CA SER A 228 6.41 7.54 -13.94
C SER A 228 7.47 7.11 -12.91
N PHE A 229 8.76 7.44 -13.13
CA PHE A 229 9.85 7.12 -12.20
C PHE A 229 10.02 8.10 -11.05
N GLY A 230 9.46 9.31 -11.14
CA GLY A 230 9.73 10.41 -10.21
C GLY A 230 8.64 10.71 -9.18
N ASP A 231 7.58 9.89 -9.08
CA ASP A 231 6.52 10.05 -8.08
C ASP A 231 6.70 9.02 -6.94
N PRO A 232 7.31 9.41 -5.79
CA PRO A 232 7.35 8.62 -4.57
C PRO A 232 5.99 8.12 -4.09
N ALA A 233 4.89 8.84 -4.33
CA ALA A 233 3.56 8.39 -3.94
C ALA A 233 3.11 7.22 -4.82
N VAL A 234 3.32 7.27 -6.15
CA VAL A 234 3.03 6.14 -7.05
C VAL A 234 3.97 4.97 -6.76
N SER A 235 5.24 5.24 -6.52
CA SER A 235 6.27 4.24 -6.22
C SER A 235 6.05 3.52 -4.89
N ARG A 236 5.50 4.19 -3.89
CA ARG A 236 5.09 3.57 -2.61
C ARG A 236 3.78 2.80 -2.70
N VAL A 237 2.86 3.24 -3.56
CA VAL A 237 1.54 2.60 -3.72
C VAL A 237 1.63 1.36 -4.62
N MET A 238 2.49 1.37 -5.66
CA MET A 238 2.65 0.26 -6.60
C MET A 238 4.14 -0.10 -6.84
N PRO A 239 4.91 -0.48 -5.81
CA PRO A 239 6.35 -0.69 -5.91
C PRO A 239 6.73 -1.81 -6.89
N GLN A 240 5.89 -2.85 -7.02
CA GLN A 240 6.10 -3.94 -7.97
C GLN A 240 6.10 -3.45 -9.43
N TRP A 241 5.12 -2.61 -9.78
CA TRP A 241 4.96 -2.05 -11.12
C TRP A 241 6.12 -1.10 -11.47
N THR A 242 6.46 -0.16 -10.57
CA THR A 242 7.59 0.75 -10.77
C THR A 242 8.91 -0.01 -10.89
N SER A 243 9.08 -1.11 -10.15
CA SER A 243 10.27 -1.95 -10.25
C SER A 243 10.35 -2.68 -11.59
N LEU A 244 9.22 -3.17 -12.11
CA LEU A 244 9.14 -3.78 -13.45
C LEU A 244 9.59 -2.80 -14.54
N GLN A 245 9.13 -1.55 -14.47
CA GLN A 245 9.56 -0.48 -15.38
C GLN A 245 11.04 -0.13 -15.19
N SER A 246 11.51 -0.07 -13.94
CA SER A 246 12.91 0.26 -13.63
C SER A 246 13.85 -0.83 -14.16
N ALA A 247 13.46 -2.10 -14.08
CA ALA A 247 14.23 -3.18 -14.66
C ALA A 247 14.31 -3.12 -16.19
N SER A 248 13.25 -2.69 -16.87
CA SER A 248 13.30 -2.43 -18.32
C SER A 248 14.37 -1.39 -18.66
N LEU A 249 14.42 -0.28 -17.91
CA LEU A 249 15.48 0.73 -18.05
C LEU A 249 16.87 0.20 -17.69
N LEU A 250 16.99 -0.63 -16.65
CA LEU A 250 18.28 -1.21 -16.25
C LEU A 250 18.85 -2.10 -17.37
N LEU A 251 17.99 -2.89 -18.01
CA LEU A 251 18.39 -3.83 -19.06
C LEU A 251 18.69 -3.12 -20.39
N ARG A 252 17.95 -2.06 -20.73
CA ARG A 252 17.94 -1.49 -22.09
C ARG A 252 18.22 0.00 -22.20
N GLY A 253 18.17 0.74 -21.10
CA GLY A 253 18.37 2.17 -21.10
C GLY A 253 19.81 2.58 -21.39
N ASN A 254 20.03 3.86 -21.66
CA ASN A 254 21.35 4.47 -21.73
C ASN A 254 22.00 4.55 -20.32
N ALA A 255 23.26 5.01 -20.24
CA ALA A 255 24.01 5.05 -18.98
C ALA A 255 23.30 5.85 -17.86
N HIS A 256 22.64 6.97 -18.21
CA HIS A 256 21.88 7.78 -17.26
C HIS A 256 20.61 7.06 -16.79
N GLN A 257 19.87 6.44 -17.70
CA GLN A 257 18.68 5.65 -17.38
C GLN A 257 19.01 4.43 -16.52
N LYS A 258 20.12 3.74 -16.79
CA LYS A 258 20.61 2.62 -15.96
C LYS A 258 21.00 3.10 -14.57
N SER A 259 21.68 4.25 -14.47
CA SER A 259 22.01 4.88 -13.20
C SER A 259 20.75 5.17 -12.37
N LEU A 260 19.72 5.77 -12.97
CA LEU A 260 18.44 6.02 -12.30
C LEU A 260 17.77 4.70 -11.87
N ALA A 261 17.70 3.73 -12.78
CA ALA A 261 17.09 2.43 -12.52
C ALA A 261 17.73 1.69 -11.34
N ARG A 262 19.06 1.75 -11.20
CA ARG A 262 19.78 1.15 -10.05
C ARG A 262 19.33 1.77 -8.73
N GLN A 263 19.23 3.09 -8.67
CA GLN A 263 18.80 3.82 -7.48
C GLN A 263 17.35 3.49 -7.13
N SER A 264 16.46 3.56 -8.12
CA SER A 264 15.03 3.25 -7.94
C SER A 264 14.83 1.81 -7.48
N LEU A 265 15.48 0.83 -8.13
CA LEU A 265 15.35 -0.58 -7.74
C LEU A 265 15.91 -0.85 -6.35
N ALA A 266 17.10 -0.32 -6.01
CA ALA A 266 17.69 -0.51 -4.69
C ALA A 266 16.76 0.02 -3.58
N SER A 267 16.22 1.23 -3.76
CA SER A 267 15.27 1.84 -2.84
C SER A 267 13.97 1.03 -2.74
N LEU A 268 13.34 0.70 -3.87
CA LEU A 268 12.06 -0.01 -3.90
C LEU A 268 12.16 -1.42 -3.31
N LEU A 269 13.23 -2.15 -3.62
CA LEU A 269 13.43 -3.53 -3.13
C LEU A 269 13.71 -3.60 -1.62
N SER A 270 13.95 -2.46 -0.96
CA SER A 270 14.05 -2.39 0.50
C SER A 270 12.68 -2.23 1.20
N LEU A 271 11.65 -1.78 0.49
CA LEU A 271 10.31 -1.50 1.05
C LEU A 271 9.46 -2.78 1.20
N PRO A 272 8.47 -2.83 2.11
CA PRO A 272 7.45 -3.87 2.13
C PRO A 272 6.60 -3.84 0.86
N TRP A 273 6.37 -5.01 0.24
CA TRP A 273 5.54 -5.15 -0.97
C TRP A 273 4.35 -6.06 -0.68
N SER A 274 3.28 -5.88 -1.44
CA SER A 274 2.28 -6.91 -1.63
C SER A 274 2.95 -8.20 -2.11
N LEU A 275 2.48 -9.34 -1.61
CA LEU A 275 2.81 -10.68 -2.06
C LEU A 275 2.03 -11.06 -3.33
N GLY A 276 1.11 -10.21 -3.77
CA GLY A 276 0.31 -10.41 -4.97
C GLY A 276 -1.18 -10.18 -4.73
N GLU A 277 -1.90 -10.04 -5.83
CA GLU A 277 -3.36 -9.99 -5.87
C GLU A 277 -3.88 -11.28 -6.52
N PRO A 278 -4.86 -11.97 -5.92
CA PRO A 278 -5.65 -12.96 -6.64
C PRO A 278 -6.44 -12.32 -7.78
N VAL A 279 -5.92 -12.47 -9.00
CA VAL A 279 -6.60 -11.99 -10.21
C VAL A 279 -7.71 -12.95 -10.59
N VAL A 280 -8.96 -12.51 -10.47
CA VAL A 280 -10.16 -13.31 -10.77
C VAL A 280 -10.88 -12.84 -12.04
N GLU A 281 -10.78 -11.57 -12.43
CA GLU A 281 -11.43 -11.05 -13.64
C GLU A 281 -10.56 -11.25 -14.90
N ILE A 282 -10.57 -12.45 -15.48
CA ILE A 282 -9.86 -12.73 -16.73
C ILE A 282 -10.79 -13.43 -17.72
N GLY A 283 -10.82 -12.93 -18.95
CA GLY A 283 -11.60 -13.54 -20.04
C GLY A 283 -13.09 -13.15 -20.06
N GLY A 284 -13.47 -12.04 -19.41
CA GLY A 284 -14.84 -11.51 -19.44
C GLY A 284 -15.78 -12.11 -18.39
N ARG A 285 -15.30 -13.00 -17.52
CA ARG A 285 -16.05 -13.43 -16.33
C ARG A 285 -15.99 -12.35 -15.25
N SER A 286 -17.14 -12.03 -14.65
CA SER A 286 -17.24 -11.15 -13.50
C SER A 286 -17.30 -12.01 -12.24
N GLU A 287 -16.15 -12.12 -11.58
CA GLU A 287 -15.96 -12.91 -10.36
C GLU A 287 -15.45 -11.99 -9.24
N THR A 288 -15.96 -12.14 -8.02
CA THR A 288 -15.50 -11.41 -6.83
C THR A 288 -14.89 -12.35 -5.81
N ILE A 289 -14.11 -11.78 -4.88
CA ILE A 289 -13.56 -12.52 -3.73
C ILE A 289 -14.33 -12.06 -2.50
N ASP A 290 -14.97 -13.02 -1.84
CA ASP A 290 -15.92 -12.79 -0.75
C ASP A 290 -15.40 -13.31 0.61
N GLY A 291 -14.43 -14.24 0.59
CA GLY A 291 -13.61 -14.63 1.76
C GLY A 291 -12.15 -14.98 1.39
N VAL A 292 -11.19 -14.78 2.30
CA VAL A 292 -9.81 -15.29 2.21
C VAL A 292 -9.48 -15.94 3.54
N ALA A 293 -8.84 -17.10 3.50
CA ALA A 293 -8.21 -17.69 4.66
C ALA A 293 -6.76 -18.07 4.34
N LEU A 294 -5.81 -17.54 5.11
CA LEU A 294 -4.38 -17.83 4.94
C LEU A 294 -4.07 -19.23 5.50
N LEU A 295 -3.42 -20.07 4.69
CA LEU A 295 -3.05 -21.43 5.10
C LEU A 295 -1.71 -21.45 5.84
N PRO A 296 -1.46 -22.46 6.71
CA PRO A 296 -0.16 -22.69 7.31
C PRO A 296 0.99 -22.70 6.29
N GLY A 297 2.13 -22.11 6.66
CA GLY A 297 3.31 -22.02 5.81
C GLY A 297 3.31 -20.86 4.80
N GLY A 298 2.16 -20.21 4.58
CA GLY A 298 2.07 -18.92 3.88
C GLY A 298 2.33 -18.93 2.37
N GLY A 299 2.61 -20.09 1.77
CA GLY A 299 2.69 -20.24 0.31
C GLY A 299 1.34 -20.33 -0.39
N GLN A 300 0.25 -20.52 0.37
CA GLN A 300 -1.09 -20.73 -0.17
C GLN A 300 -2.16 -20.02 0.66
N ALA A 301 -3.28 -19.69 -0.01
CA ALA A 301 -4.48 -19.16 0.62
C ALA A 301 -5.72 -19.85 0.03
N ALA A 302 -6.75 -20.02 0.85
CA ALA A 302 -8.09 -20.36 0.36
C ALA A 302 -8.84 -19.07 0.02
N LEU A 303 -9.53 -19.06 -1.12
CA LEU A 303 -10.36 -17.94 -1.58
C LEU A 303 -11.81 -18.42 -1.71
N LEU A 304 -12.76 -17.68 -1.19
CA LEU A 304 -14.16 -17.83 -1.54
C LEU A 304 -14.44 -16.91 -2.72
N VAL A 305 -14.59 -17.51 -3.89
CA VAL A 305 -14.82 -16.82 -5.16
C VAL A 305 -16.30 -16.88 -5.48
N ARG A 306 -16.90 -15.74 -5.85
CA ARG A 306 -18.29 -15.67 -6.28
C ARG A 306 -18.37 -15.31 -7.75
N ASP A 307 -19.06 -16.13 -8.52
CA ASP A 307 -19.50 -15.78 -9.86
C ASP A 307 -20.65 -14.77 -9.74
N VAL A 308 -20.44 -13.52 -10.16
CA VAL A 308 -21.40 -12.42 -9.97
C VAL A 308 -22.70 -12.65 -10.76
N PRO A 309 -22.66 -13.04 -12.06
CA PRO A 309 -23.88 -13.30 -12.83
C PRO A 309 -24.77 -14.40 -12.25
N THR A 310 -24.18 -15.49 -11.77
CA THR A 310 -24.94 -16.66 -11.28
C THR A 310 -25.15 -16.67 -9.77
N GLY A 311 -24.36 -15.89 -9.02
CA GLY A 311 -24.33 -15.89 -7.56
C GLY A 311 -23.75 -17.17 -6.94
N VAL A 312 -23.14 -18.04 -7.75
CA VAL A 312 -22.56 -19.31 -7.29
C VAL A 312 -21.21 -19.04 -6.62
N ASP A 313 -21.04 -19.55 -5.40
CA ASP A 313 -19.76 -19.51 -4.70
C ASP A 313 -18.95 -20.79 -4.96
N SER A 314 -17.63 -20.62 -5.08
CA SER A 314 -16.63 -21.66 -5.18
C SER A 314 -15.50 -21.41 -4.19
N LEU A 315 -14.86 -22.49 -3.74
CA LEU A 315 -13.62 -22.42 -2.97
C LEU A 315 -12.42 -22.61 -3.90
N GLY A 316 -11.63 -21.56 -4.07
CA GLY A 316 -10.37 -21.57 -4.79
C GLY A 316 -9.18 -21.84 -3.87
N LEU A 317 -8.19 -22.59 -4.36
CA LEU A 317 -6.87 -22.65 -3.73
C LEU A 317 -5.91 -21.75 -4.52
N TYR A 318 -5.48 -20.67 -3.88
CA TYR A 318 -4.53 -19.70 -4.41
C TYR A 318 -3.11 -20.05 -4.02
N ASP A 319 -2.22 -20.03 -5.01
CA ASP A 319 -0.77 -20.13 -4.82
C ASP A 319 -0.19 -18.72 -4.83
N VAL A 320 0.39 -18.30 -3.70
CA VAL A 320 0.88 -16.92 -3.52
C VAL A 320 2.07 -16.64 -4.42
N HIS A 321 2.95 -17.63 -4.65
CA HIS A 321 4.13 -17.45 -5.48
C HIS A 321 3.78 -17.40 -6.96
N GLN A 322 2.89 -18.29 -7.41
CA GLN A 322 2.41 -18.29 -8.80
C GLN A 322 1.35 -17.21 -9.06
N GLY A 323 0.79 -16.62 -8.00
CA GLY A 323 -0.28 -15.62 -8.05
C GLY A 323 -1.49 -16.08 -8.83
N ALA A 324 -1.80 -17.37 -8.74
CA ALA A 324 -2.85 -18.01 -9.52
C ALA A 324 -3.68 -18.96 -8.67
N VAL A 325 -4.98 -19.03 -8.97
CA VAL A 325 -5.86 -20.05 -8.42
C VAL A 325 -5.59 -21.35 -9.15
N ARG A 326 -5.06 -22.36 -8.44
CA ARG A 326 -4.67 -23.65 -9.04
C ARG A 326 -5.86 -24.57 -9.28
N ARG A 327 -6.90 -24.45 -8.45
CA ARG A 327 -8.09 -25.30 -8.47
C ARG A 327 -9.27 -24.61 -7.81
N GLN A 328 -10.47 -25.05 -8.18
CA GLN A 328 -11.72 -24.58 -7.61
C GLN A 328 -12.68 -25.75 -7.30
N ILE A 329 -13.43 -25.62 -6.21
CA ILE A 329 -14.49 -26.55 -5.79
C ILE A 329 -15.80 -25.76 -5.73
N ARG A 330 -16.83 -26.20 -6.45
CA ARG A 330 -18.14 -25.52 -6.42
C ARG A 330 -18.85 -25.79 -5.09
N LEU A 331 -19.27 -24.73 -4.39
CA LEU A 331 -19.98 -24.84 -3.11
C LEU A 331 -21.50 -24.63 -3.25
N GLY A 332 -21.92 -23.82 -4.23
CA GLY A 332 -23.29 -23.31 -4.37
C GLY A 332 -23.39 -21.86 -3.91
N ALA A 333 -24.58 -21.27 -3.93
CA ALA A 333 -24.76 -19.86 -3.56
C ALA A 333 -25.06 -19.67 -2.06
N GLY A 334 -24.53 -18.60 -1.45
CA GLY A 334 -24.95 -18.08 -0.15
C GLY A 334 -23.93 -18.21 0.99
N TYR A 335 -22.66 -18.44 0.68
CA TYR A 335 -21.55 -18.33 1.64
C TYR A 335 -21.05 -16.88 1.72
N ALA A 336 -20.60 -16.47 2.90
CA ALA A 336 -20.22 -15.09 3.20
C ALA A 336 -18.79 -14.97 3.75
N ASP A 337 -18.24 -16.04 4.34
CA ASP A 337 -16.89 -16.03 4.90
C ASP A 337 -16.30 -17.46 4.96
N ILE A 338 -14.98 -17.55 5.13
CA ILE A 338 -14.24 -18.80 5.26
C ILE A 338 -13.18 -18.74 6.36
N ALA A 339 -12.86 -19.87 6.97
CA ALA A 339 -11.74 -20.00 7.90
C ALA A 339 -10.93 -21.28 7.63
N ALA A 340 -9.62 -21.20 7.82
CA ALA A 340 -8.71 -22.33 7.60
C ALA A 340 -8.29 -22.99 8.92
N GLY A 341 -8.11 -24.31 8.86
CA GLY A 341 -7.65 -25.11 9.98
C GLY A 341 -6.14 -25.08 10.15
N GLY A 342 -5.69 -25.47 11.34
CA GLY A 342 -4.27 -25.61 11.66
C GLY A 342 -3.53 -26.68 10.86
N ASP A 343 -4.27 -27.58 10.22
CA ASP A 343 -3.73 -28.68 9.41
C ASP A 343 -3.38 -28.26 7.97
N GLY A 344 -3.80 -27.06 7.54
CA GLY A 344 -3.62 -26.55 6.18
C GLY A 344 -4.38 -27.32 5.11
N ARG A 345 -5.31 -28.20 5.51
CA ARG A 345 -6.10 -29.05 4.63
C ARG A 345 -7.59 -28.78 4.76
N THR A 346 -8.07 -28.42 5.94
CA THR A 346 -9.49 -28.17 6.18
C THR A 346 -9.79 -26.69 6.10
N VAL A 347 -10.84 -26.36 5.34
CA VAL A 347 -11.44 -25.02 5.30
C VAL A 347 -12.91 -25.14 5.65
N VAL A 348 -13.42 -24.22 6.45
CA VAL A 348 -14.86 -24.07 6.65
C VAL A 348 -15.36 -22.86 5.89
N ALA A 349 -16.54 -23.00 5.28
CA ALA A 349 -17.28 -21.90 4.66
C ALA A 349 -18.59 -21.72 5.40
N VAL A 350 -18.93 -20.47 5.76
CA VAL A 350 -20.13 -20.13 6.53
C VAL A 350 -20.97 -19.11 5.78
N GLY A 351 -22.30 -19.20 5.92
CA GLY A 351 -23.21 -18.20 5.39
C GLY A 351 -24.67 -18.55 5.56
N LYS A 352 -25.52 -17.97 4.71
CA LYS A 352 -26.99 -18.14 4.76
C LYS A 352 -27.45 -19.56 4.43
N LYS A 353 -26.60 -20.38 3.82
CA LYS A 353 -26.86 -21.81 3.56
C LYS A 353 -26.35 -22.74 4.66
N GLY A 354 -25.77 -22.17 5.71
CA GLY A 354 -25.19 -22.91 6.82
C GLY A 354 -23.68 -23.01 6.73
N THR A 355 -23.14 -24.12 7.24
CA THR A 355 -21.69 -24.35 7.31
C THR A 355 -21.31 -25.53 6.43
N ALA A 356 -20.28 -25.37 5.62
CA ALA A 356 -19.64 -26.44 4.87
C ALA A 356 -18.22 -26.64 5.37
N VAL A 357 -17.82 -27.90 5.56
CA VAL A 357 -16.44 -28.30 5.81
C VAL A 357 -15.88 -28.88 4.52
N ILE A 358 -14.76 -28.32 4.08
CA ILE A 358 -14.10 -28.65 2.83
C ILE A 358 -12.73 -29.21 3.14
N ASP A 359 -12.48 -30.43 2.66
CA ASP A 359 -11.15 -30.99 2.59
C ASP A 359 -10.52 -30.58 1.26
N LEU A 360 -9.52 -29.70 1.34
CA LEU A 360 -8.83 -29.19 0.17
C LEU A 360 -8.20 -30.32 -0.65
N LEU A 361 -7.59 -31.34 -0.03
CA LEU A 361 -6.89 -32.41 -0.74
C LEU A 361 -7.86 -33.34 -1.45
N SER A 362 -8.82 -33.91 -0.72
CA SER A 362 -9.75 -34.91 -1.26
C SER A 362 -10.89 -34.28 -2.07
N ARG A 363 -11.12 -32.96 -1.94
CA ARG A 363 -12.25 -32.21 -2.50
C ARG A 363 -13.61 -32.65 -1.96
N LYS A 364 -13.60 -33.33 -0.81
CA LYS A 364 -14.81 -33.70 -0.10
C LYS A 364 -15.43 -32.48 0.53
N VAL A 365 -16.73 -32.30 0.33
CA VAL A 365 -17.51 -31.23 0.94
C VAL A 365 -18.59 -31.87 1.79
N ARG A 366 -18.53 -31.62 3.09
CA ARG A 366 -19.55 -32.04 4.04
C ARG A 366 -20.34 -30.82 4.48
N ARG A 367 -21.65 -30.82 4.25
CA ARG A 367 -22.55 -29.71 4.61
C ARG A 367 -23.33 -30.01 5.87
N PHE A 368 -23.41 -29.03 6.75
CA PHE A 368 -24.21 -29.09 7.96
C PHE A 368 -25.47 -28.25 7.81
N ALA A 369 -26.62 -28.83 8.15
CA ALA A 369 -27.94 -28.22 8.02
C ALA A 369 -28.23 -27.08 9.04
N HIS A 370 -27.20 -26.52 9.65
CA HIS A 370 -27.35 -25.42 10.60
C HIS A 370 -27.45 -24.09 9.86
N VAL A 371 -28.68 -23.64 9.62
CA VAL A 371 -29.02 -22.41 8.88
C VAL A 371 -29.51 -21.35 9.85
N GLU A 372 -28.89 -20.18 9.83
CA GLU A 372 -29.36 -19.02 10.59
C GLU A 372 -28.99 -17.72 9.84
N SER A 373 -29.85 -16.71 9.95
CA SER A 373 -29.74 -15.47 9.19
C SER A 373 -28.66 -14.53 9.74
N GLY A 374 -27.81 -13.98 8.86
CA GLY A 374 -26.89 -12.90 9.21
C GLY A 374 -25.58 -12.94 8.43
N TYR A 375 -24.78 -11.88 8.54
CA TYR A 375 -23.35 -11.93 8.22
C TYR A 375 -22.67 -12.82 9.27
N ALA A 376 -21.72 -13.65 8.82
CA ALA A 376 -21.04 -14.63 9.65
C ALA A 376 -19.53 -14.41 9.50
N VAL A 377 -18.82 -14.31 10.63
CA VAL A 377 -17.36 -14.36 10.69
C VAL A 377 -16.96 -15.72 11.24
N ALA A 378 -16.05 -16.44 10.58
CA ALA A 378 -15.63 -17.77 11.01
C ALA A 378 -14.22 -17.76 11.64
N GLY A 379 -14.04 -18.61 12.65
CA GLY A 379 -12.73 -19.01 13.16
C GLY A 379 -12.69 -20.51 13.39
N MET A 380 -11.56 -21.16 13.10
CA MET A 380 -11.39 -22.60 13.33
C MET A 380 -10.17 -22.87 14.21
N THR A 381 -10.37 -23.59 15.32
CA THR A 381 -9.29 -24.01 16.20
C THR A 381 -8.48 -25.14 15.56
N ARG A 382 -7.28 -25.40 16.10
CA ARG A 382 -6.45 -26.55 15.66
C ARG A 382 -7.10 -27.90 15.93
N ARG A 383 -8.08 -27.95 16.85
CA ARG A 383 -8.83 -29.17 17.20
C ARG A 383 -10.04 -29.39 16.30
N GLY A 384 -10.33 -28.47 15.38
CA GLY A 384 -11.49 -28.54 14.51
C GLY A 384 -12.77 -27.99 15.13
N ASP A 385 -12.69 -27.20 16.21
CA ASP A 385 -13.84 -26.43 16.67
C ASP A 385 -14.04 -25.24 15.74
N VAL A 386 -15.28 -25.04 15.31
CA VAL A 386 -15.69 -23.95 14.43
C VAL A 386 -16.48 -22.94 15.25
N VAL A 387 -15.97 -21.73 15.35
CA VAL A 387 -16.67 -20.58 15.93
C VAL A 387 -17.23 -19.74 14.81
N VAL A 388 -18.52 -19.46 14.86
CA VAL A 388 -19.22 -18.59 13.93
C VAL A 388 -19.80 -17.44 14.71
N GLY A 389 -19.26 -16.25 14.47
CA GLY A 389 -19.80 -15.02 15.01
C GLY A 389 -20.88 -14.45 14.08
N ARG A 390 -22.09 -14.27 14.60
CA ARG A 390 -23.22 -13.67 13.88
C ARG A 390 -23.46 -12.25 14.35
N ARG A 391 -24.49 -11.57 13.81
CA ARG A 391 -24.79 -10.18 14.17
C ARG A 391 -24.92 -9.95 15.69
N HIS A 392 -25.50 -10.90 16.43
CA HIS A 392 -25.79 -10.73 17.86
C HIS A 392 -25.48 -11.93 18.75
N GLN A 393 -24.81 -12.96 18.22
CA GLN A 393 -24.59 -14.21 18.95
C GLN A 393 -23.40 -15.00 18.40
N LEU A 394 -22.64 -15.64 19.29
CA LEU A 394 -21.63 -16.64 18.93
C LEU A 394 -22.27 -18.03 18.87
N VAL A 395 -21.87 -18.80 17.88
CA VAL A 395 -22.25 -20.20 17.72
C VAL A 395 -20.99 -21.04 17.56
N VAL A 396 -20.96 -22.19 18.23
CA VAL A 396 -19.83 -23.12 18.20
C VAL A 396 -20.32 -24.48 17.74
N GLY A 397 -19.57 -25.11 16.85
CA GLY A 397 -19.73 -26.52 16.52
C GLY A 397 -18.38 -27.19 16.30
N SER A 398 -18.39 -28.49 16.00
CA SER A 398 -17.18 -29.22 15.61
C SER A 398 -17.27 -29.65 14.15
N VAL A 399 -16.13 -29.63 13.46
CA VAL A 399 -16.04 -30.19 12.11
C VAL A 399 -16.37 -31.68 12.10
N HIS A 400 -16.32 -32.40 13.24
CA HIS A 400 -16.51 -33.84 13.31
C HIS A 400 -17.97 -34.26 13.48
N ASP A 401 -18.71 -33.62 14.38
CA ASP A 401 -20.09 -33.98 14.75
C ASP A 401 -21.16 -33.16 14.02
N GLY A 402 -20.81 -31.99 13.49
CA GLY A 402 -21.74 -31.10 12.80
C GLY A 402 -22.78 -30.43 13.69
N ALA A 403 -22.67 -30.59 15.02
CA ALA A 403 -23.63 -30.05 15.97
C ALA A 403 -23.22 -28.63 16.36
N PHE A 404 -24.08 -27.64 16.09
CA PHE A 404 -23.86 -26.24 16.44
C PHE A 404 -24.73 -25.83 17.63
N ARG A 405 -24.17 -25.07 18.56
CA ARG A 405 -24.87 -24.50 19.70
C ARG A 405 -24.48 -23.05 19.91
N SER A 406 -25.42 -22.24 20.36
CA SER A 406 -25.15 -20.88 20.81
C SER A 406 -24.31 -20.87 22.09
N VAL A 407 -23.40 -19.90 22.22
CA VAL A 407 -22.57 -19.72 23.41
C VAL A 407 -22.51 -18.26 23.84
N GLY A 408 -22.44 -18.04 25.15
CA GLY A 408 -22.27 -16.71 25.73
C GLY A 408 -23.49 -15.80 25.64
N PRO A 409 -23.36 -14.57 26.15
CA PRO A 409 -24.42 -13.57 26.06
C PRO A 409 -24.59 -13.04 24.63
N ARG A 410 -25.75 -12.46 24.35
CA ARG A 410 -25.95 -11.67 23.13
C ARG A 410 -25.11 -10.39 23.20
N TYR A 411 -24.75 -9.87 22.03
CA TYR A 411 -23.99 -8.64 21.85
C TYR A 411 -24.58 -7.79 20.73
N ASP A 412 -24.22 -6.51 20.68
CA ASP A 412 -24.64 -5.59 19.63
C ASP A 412 -23.78 -5.73 18.37
N GLU A 413 -22.47 -5.86 18.57
CA GLU A 413 -21.50 -5.94 17.48
C GLU A 413 -20.36 -6.91 17.81
N LEU A 414 -19.90 -7.62 16.79
CA LEU A 414 -18.73 -8.48 16.84
C LEU A 414 -17.55 -7.74 16.20
N LEU A 415 -16.48 -7.51 16.96
CA LEU A 415 -15.30 -6.82 16.45
C LEU A 415 -14.29 -7.79 15.84
N ASP A 416 -14.05 -8.92 16.52
CA ASP A 416 -13.10 -9.93 16.04
C ASP A 416 -13.39 -11.30 16.67
N VAL A 417 -13.07 -12.37 15.94
CA VAL A 417 -13.07 -13.76 16.41
C VAL A 417 -11.81 -14.43 15.92
N ARG A 418 -10.98 -14.92 16.84
CA ARG A 418 -9.72 -15.56 16.50
C ARG A 418 -9.52 -16.85 17.28
N PRO A 419 -9.07 -17.94 16.64
CA PRO A 419 -8.46 -19.04 17.34
C PRO A 419 -7.12 -18.59 17.95
N THR A 420 -6.75 -19.19 19.09
CA THR A 420 -5.59 -18.79 19.89
C THR A 420 -4.53 -19.89 19.99
N GLY A 421 -3.31 -19.51 20.39
CA GLY A 421 -2.15 -20.42 20.50
C GLY A 421 -2.38 -21.64 21.40
N ASP A 422 -3.20 -21.48 22.45
CA ASP A 422 -3.61 -22.49 23.43
C ASP A 422 -4.57 -23.56 22.86
N GLY A 423 -4.95 -23.43 21.58
CA GLY A 423 -5.93 -24.29 20.93
C GLY A 423 -7.38 -23.91 21.22
N GLY A 424 -7.63 -22.81 21.92
CA GLY A 424 -8.94 -22.22 22.11
C GLY A 424 -9.34 -21.25 21.00
N ALA A 425 -10.43 -20.52 21.26
CA ALA A 425 -10.82 -19.36 20.48
C ALA A 425 -11.33 -18.25 21.40
N ARG A 426 -11.20 -17.01 20.95
CA ARG A 426 -11.60 -15.80 21.67
C ARG A 426 -12.38 -14.88 20.73
N ALA A 427 -13.32 -14.15 21.32
CA ALA A 427 -14.13 -13.18 20.59
C ALA A 427 -14.12 -11.85 21.35
N LEU A 428 -13.89 -10.77 20.60
CA LEU A 428 -14.04 -9.42 21.11
C LEU A 428 -15.39 -8.88 20.63
N VAL A 429 -16.25 -8.52 21.57
CA VAL A 429 -17.61 -8.06 21.29
C VAL A 429 -17.91 -6.73 21.97
N VAL A 430 -18.84 -5.98 21.37
CA VAL A 430 -19.49 -4.82 21.97
C VAL A 430 -20.84 -5.29 22.52
N ALA A 431 -20.95 -5.40 23.84
CA ALA A 431 -22.19 -5.82 24.49
C ALA A 431 -23.27 -4.72 24.42
N ALA A 432 -22.84 -3.46 24.50
CA ALA A 432 -23.60 -2.24 24.30
C ALA A 432 -22.61 -1.11 23.95
N PRO A 433 -23.03 0.04 23.40
CA PRO A 433 -22.11 1.10 23.05
C PRO A 433 -21.25 1.54 24.25
N GLY A 434 -19.92 1.41 24.14
CA GLY A 434 -18.98 1.69 25.24
C GLY A 434 -18.69 0.50 26.18
N HIS A 435 -19.32 -0.66 25.98
CA HIS A 435 -19.18 -1.85 26.82
C HIS A 435 -18.56 -3.00 26.05
N TYR A 436 -17.25 -3.20 26.20
CA TYR A 436 -16.45 -4.18 25.47
C TYR A 436 -16.23 -5.42 26.33
N ARG A 437 -16.33 -6.61 25.73
CA ARG A 437 -16.11 -7.88 26.41
C ARG A 437 -15.19 -8.75 25.57
N LEU A 438 -14.18 -9.32 26.22
CA LEU A 438 -13.39 -10.41 25.66
C LEU A 438 -13.98 -11.72 26.18
N LEU A 439 -14.46 -12.56 25.28
CA LEU A 439 -15.12 -13.82 25.59
C LEU A 439 -14.21 -15.00 25.24
N ASN A 440 -14.29 -16.07 26.02
CA ASN A 440 -13.91 -17.39 25.54
C ASN A 440 -14.95 -17.83 24.52
N ALA A 441 -14.58 -17.88 23.25
CA ALA A 441 -15.54 -18.08 22.17
C ALA A 441 -16.09 -19.52 22.10
N LEU A 442 -15.50 -20.47 22.82
CA LEU A 442 -15.97 -21.87 22.89
C LEU A 442 -17.01 -22.09 24.00
N THR A 443 -16.93 -21.32 25.08
CA THR A 443 -17.77 -21.48 26.28
C THR A 443 -18.71 -20.31 26.53
N GLY A 444 -18.41 -19.14 25.97
CA GLY A 444 -19.14 -17.89 26.22
C GLY A 444 -18.74 -17.18 27.52
N ALA A 445 -17.79 -17.70 28.28
CA ALA A 445 -17.33 -17.08 29.52
C ALA A 445 -16.67 -15.72 29.24
N VAL A 446 -17.05 -14.71 30.02
CA VAL A 446 -16.40 -13.38 29.97
C VAL A 446 -15.04 -13.50 30.65
N LEU A 447 -13.98 -13.20 29.90
CA LEU A 447 -12.60 -13.24 30.37
C LEU A 447 -12.13 -11.87 30.87
N ALA A 448 -12.57 -10.81 30.19
CA ALA A 448 -12.25 -9.44 30.54
C ALA A 448 -13.34 -8.48 30.05
N SER A 449 -13.46 -7.35 30.73
CA SER A 449 -14.48 -6.31 30.46
C SER A 449 -13.84 -4.94 30.46
N ALA A 450 -14.31 -4.07 29.55
CA ALA A 450 -14.02 -2.64 29.58
C ALA A 450 -15.32 -1.86 29.43
N ASP A 451 -15.58 -0.93 30.35
CA ASP A 451 -16.72 -0.02 30.31
C ASP A 451 -16.20 1.41 30.19
N THR A 452 -16.43 2.02 29.03
CA THR A 452 -15.92 3.35 28.67
C THR A 452 -17.07 4.35 28.56
N GLY A 453 -16.92 5.54 29.16
CA GLY A 453 -17.99 6.54 29.27
C GLY A 453 -18.45 7.22 27.97
N LYS A 454 -17.87 6.89 26.81
CA LYS A 454 -18.31 7.34 25.49
C LYS A 454 -18.24 6.19 24.49
N PRO A 455 -19.26 5.96 23.64
CA PRO A 455 -19.21 4.92 22.62
C PRO A 455 -18.05 5.18 21.64
N LEU A 456 -17.26 4.13 21.38
CA LEU A 456 -15.97 4.24 20.67
C LEU A 456 -16.09 3.97 19.16
N ILE A 457 -14.93 4.05 18.51
CA ILE A 457 -14.64 3.63 17.14
C ILE A 457 -14.80 2.10 17.04
N ALA A 458 -15.38 1.62 15.94
CA ALA A 458 -15.89 0.25 15.74
C ALA A 458 -14.81 -0.82 15.42
N ALA A 459 -13.57 -0.67 15.90
CA ALA A 459 -12.48 -1.57 15.54
C ALA A 459 -11.76 -2.14 16.77
N GLY A 460 -11.46 -3.43 16.70
CA GLY A 460 -10.65 -4.13 17.69
C GLY A 460 -10.14 -5.46 17.16
N ALA A 461 -9.15 -6.02 17.85
CA ALA A 461 -8.49 -7.26 17.46
C ALA A 461 -8.16 -8.10 18.70
N VAL A 462 -8.33 -9.41 18.55
CA VAL A 462 -7.95 -10.42 19.53
C VAL A 462 -6.50 -10.83 19.31
N ALA A 463 -5.74 -10.97 20.39
CA ALA A 463 -4.36 -11.38 20.33
C ALA A 463 -4.20 -12.89 20.03
N PRO A 464 -3.21 -13.27 19.22
CA PRO A 464 -2.89 -14.68 19.01
C PRO A 464 -2.26 -15.34 20.27
N ASP A 465 -1.77 -14.54 21.22
CA ASP A 465 -1.08 -14.94 22.46
C ASP A 465 -2.03 -15.30 23.64
N GLU A 466 -3.24 -15.75 23.31
CA GLU A 466 -4.12 -16.57 24.16
C GLU A 466 -5.11 -15.84 25.08
N VAL A 467 -4.82 -14.60 25.51
CA VAL A 467 -5.64 -13.96 26.56
C VAL A 467 -5.85 -12.46 26.44
N SER A 468 -5.34 -11.77 25.42
CA SER A 468 -5.52 -10.31 25.34
C SER A 468 -6.27 -9.85 24.10
N ALA A 469 -6.77 -8.62 24.14
CA ALA A 469 -7.33 -7.93 23.00
C ALA A 469 -6.92 -6.46 23.02
N VAL A 470 -7.00 -5.83 21.85
CA VAL A 470 -6.81 -4.39 21.67
C VAL A 470 -8.01 -3.80 20.94
N PHE A 471 -8.36 -2.56 21.27
CA PHE A 471 -9.45 -1.85 20.61
C PHE A 471 -9.15 -0.37 20.52
N ALA A 472 -9.77 0.32 19.55
CA ALA A 472 -9.64 1.75 19.38
C ALA A 472 -10.57 2.51 20.34
N GLY A 473 -9.99 3.37 21.18
CA GLY A 473 -10.69 4.28 22.08
C GLY A 473 -11.29 5.51 21.37
N ALA A 474 -12.34 6.11 21.94
CA ALA A 474 -12.92 7.38 21.48
C ALA A 474 -11.94 8.56 21.63
N ASP A 475 -10.94 8.40 22.49
CA ASP A 475 -9.80 9.29 22.66
C ASP A 475 -8.71 9.07 21.59
N ARG A 476 -8.99 8.27 20.56
CA ARG A 476 -8.12 8.02 19.41
C ARG A 476 -6.79 7.38 19.81
N GLN A 477 -6.82 6.52 20.82
CA GLN A 477 -5.69 5.68 21.19
C GLN A 477 -6.10 4.21 21.29
N LEU A 478 -5.12 3.32 21.17
CA LEU A 478 -5.33 1.92 21.45
C LEU A 478 -5.48 1.68 22.95
N TRP A 479 -6.42 0.82 23.30
CA TRP A 479 -6.63 0.31 24.64
C TRP A 479 -6.37 -1.19 24.65
N ARG A 480 -5.76 -1.67 25.73
CA ARG A 480 -5.50 -3.09 25.96
C ARG A 480 -6.49 -3.63 26.97
N LEU A 481 -7.03 -4.81 26.65
CA LEU A 481 -7.91 -5.59 27.50
C LEU A 481 -7.25 -6.91 27.86
N VAL A 482 -7.00 -7.12 29.15
CA VAL A 482 -6.33 -8.32 29.69
C VAL A 482 -7.15 -8.85 30.88
N PRO A 483 -7.40 -10.17 30.96
CA PRO A 483 -8.06 -10.80 32.10
C PRO A 483 -7.41 -10.43 33.44
N GLY A 484 -8.24 -10.19 34.44
CA GLY A 484 -7.81 -9.83 35.80
C GLY A 484 -7.24 -8.41 35.95
N HIS A 485 -7.18 -7.61 34.88
CA HIS A 485 -6.66 -6.26 34.91
C HIS A 485 -7.72 -5.28 34.40
N ALA A 486 -7.70 -4.05 34.93
CA ALA A 486 -8.48 -2.96 34.37
C ALA A 486 -8.02 -2.67 32.93
N PRO A 487 -8.93 -2.28 32.02
CA PRO A 487 -8.55 -1.84 30.68
C PRO A 487 -7.59 -0.65 30.79
N ALA A 488 -6.53 -0.66 29.99
CA ALA A 488 -5.49 0.35 30.05
C ALA A 488 -5.22 0.95 28.67
N ALA A 489 -5.16 2.27 28.60
CA ALA A 489 -4.67 3.00 27.44
C ALA A 489 -3.20 2.64 27.18
N THR A 490 -2.82 2.42 25.91
CA THR A 490 -1.44 2.13 25.53
C THR A 490 -0.64 3.37 25.15
N GLY A 491 -1.31 4.52 24.96
CA GLY A 491 -0.70 5.74 24.44
C GLY A 491 -0.42 5.73 22.94
N VAL A 492 -0.71 4.62 22.25
CA VAL A 492 -0.54 4.52 20.79
C VAL A 492 -1.73 5.18 20.10
N ALA A 493 -1.48 6.29 19.40
CA ALA A 493 -2.52 6.99 18.66
C ALA A 493 -3.01 6.17 17.46
N VAL A 494 -4.32 6.24 17.20
CA VAL A 494 -4.94 5.70 16.00
C VAL A 494 -5.67 6.80 15.24
N PRO A 495 -5.80 6.68 13.92
CA PRO A 495 -6.51 7.70 13.15
C PRO A 495 -8.03 7.65 13.36
N ASP A 496 -8.68 8.78 13.06
CA ASP A 496 -10.10 9.03 13.35
C ASP A 496 -11.07 8.02 12.73
N ARG A 497 -10.71 7.43 11.58
CA ARG A 497 -11.54 6.48 10.83
C ARG A 497 -10.86 5.11 10.74
N THR A 498 -10.49 4.58 11.90
CA THR A 498 -10.03 3.19 11.99
C THR A 498 -11.23 2.27 11.93
N GLU A 499 -11.37 1.50 10.85
CA GLU A 499 -12.47 0.55 10.65
C GLU A 499 -12.03 -0.90 10.83
N THR A 500 -10.73 -1.17 10.68
CA THR A 500 -10.20 -2.52 10.79
C THR A 500 -8.88 -2.52 11.54
N MET A 501 -8.70 -3.57 12.33
CA MET A 501 -7.52 -3.79 13.13
C MET A 501 -7.15 -5.27 13.10
N GLY A 502 -5.86 -5.56 13.16
CA GLY A 502 -5.34 -6.91 13.34
C GLY A 502 -4.21 -6.90 14.37
N LEU A 503 -4.10 -7.95 15.18
CA LEU A 503 -3.03 -8.10 16.15
C LEU A 503 -2.14 -9.29 15.74
N LEU A 504 -0.88 -8.98 15.46
CA LEU A 504 0.16 -9.95 15.18
C LEU A 504 0.78 -10.46 16.48
N ARG A 505 1.59 -11.52 16.35
CA ARG A 505 2.48 -11.95 17.43
C ARG A 505 3.47 -10.83 17.79
N ASP A 506 3.96 -10.88 19.02
CA ASP A 506 4.93 -9.93 19.60
C ASP A 506 4.39 -8.52 19.82
N GLY A 507 3.06 -8.35 19.88
CA GLY A 507 2.43 -7.08 20.20
C GLY A 507 2.50 -6.03 19.08
N ARG A 508 2.56 -6.47 17.82
CA ARG A 508 2.44 -5.58 16.66
C ARG A 508 0.98 -5.49 16.23
N VAL A 509 0.45 -4.28 16.08
CA VAL A 509 -0.92 -4.04 15.64
C VAL A 509 -0.90 -3.47 14.23
N VAL A 510 -1.76 -4.00 13.38
CA VAL A 510 -2.09 -3.43 12.09
C VAL A 510 -3.36 -2.60 12.25
N VAL A 511 -3.30 -1.31 11.96
CA VAL A 511 -4.46 -0.39 12.04
C VAL A 511 -4.74 0.21 10.66
N GLY A 512 -5.99 0.23 10.21
CA GLY A 512 -6.36 0.78 8.89
C GLY A 512 -7.84 1.13 8.76
N GLY A 513 -8.22 1.69 7.60
CA GLY A 513 -9.61 2.06 7.33
C GLY A 513 -9.85 2.63 5.92
N GLN A 514 -11.02 3.24 5.70
CA GLN A 514 -11.44 3.67 4.36
C GLN A 514 -10.62 4.79 3.74
N ASP A 515 -10.03 5.66 4.56
CA ASP A 515 -9.35 6.88 4.07
C ASP A 515 -7.83 6.81 4.22
N GLN A 516 -7.29 5.65 4.63
CA GLN A 516 -5.87 5.51 4.91
C GLN A 516 -5.37 4.06 4.71
N PRO A 517 -4.12 3.88 4.26
CA PRO A 517 -3.53 2.56 4.20
C PRO A 517 -3.32 2.00 5.62
N ALA A 518 -3.09 0.69 5.71
CA ALA A 518 -2.82 0.07 6.99
C ALA A 518 -1.41 0.40 7.49
N HIS A 519 -1.27 0.69 8.78
CA HIS A 519 0.01 0.91 9.44
C HIS A 519 0.26 -0.21 10.44
N VAL A 520 1.51 -0.69 10.49
CA VAL A 520 1.94 -1.68 11.48
C VAL A 520 2.69 -0.95 12.58
N VAL A 521 2.13 -0.94 13.78
CA VAL A 521 2.66 -0.23 14.95
C VAL A 521 2.99 -1.21 16.06
N ARG A 522 4.05 -0.93 16.82
CA ARG A 522 4.38 -1.72 18.01
C ARG A 522 3.64 -1.20 19.23
N LEU A 523 2.91 -2.07 19.94
CA LEU A 523 2.14 -1.69 21.12
C LEU A 523 2.98 -1.22 22.30
N ALA A 524 4.21 -1.75 22.44
CA ALA A 524 5.06 -1.47 23.60
C ALA A 524 5.45 0.01 23.71
N ASP A 525 5.59 0.71 22.58
CA ASP A 525 6.12 2.07 22.52
C ASP A 525 5.50 2.97 21.43
N GLY A 526 4.53 2.45 20.66
CA GLY A 526 3.92 3.18 19.53
C GLY A 526 4.83 3.35 18.32
N GLY A 527 5.95 2.62 18.24
CA GLY A 527 6.87 2.72 17.11
C GLY A 527 6.21 2.26 15.80
N ASP A 528 6.22 3.12 14.77
CA ASP A 528 5.77 2.79 13.42
C ASP A 528 6.81 1.87 12.74
N LEU A 529 6.35 0.67 12.32
CA LEU A 529 7.15 -0.32 11.62
C LEU A 529 6.99 -0.21 10.10
N GLY A 530 5.98 0.53 9.62
CA GLY A 530 5.74 0.80 8.22
C GLY A 530 4.29 0.58 7.78
N THR A 531 4.04 0.89 6.52
CA THR A 531 2.73 0.79 5.88
C THR A 531 2.57 -0.52 5.11
N VAL A 532 1.40 -1.14 5.22
CA VAL A 532 0.94 -2.31 4.45
C VAL A 532 -0.42 -2.00 3.81
N CYS A 533 -0.90 -2.88 2.94
CA CYS A 533 -2.16 -2.66 2.21
C CYS A 533 -2.21 -1.34 1.42
N SER A 534 -1.05 -0.80 1.02
CA SER A 534 -1.01 0.51 0.36
C SER A 534 -1.62 0.50 -1.03
N ASP A 535 -1.76 -0.68 -1.63
CA ASP A 535 -2.46 -0.94 -2.89
C ASP A 535 -3.98 -1.05 -2.73
N VAL A 536 -4.50 -1.05 -1.49
CA VAL A 536 -5.94 -1.10 -1.17
C VAL A 536 -6.37 0.26 -0.60
N PRO A 537 -6.77 1.22 -1.45
CA PRO A 537 -7.05 2.60 -1.03
C PRO A 537 -8.26 2.73 -0.11
N GLN A 538 -9.17 1.76 -0.09
CA GLN A 538 -10.33 1.69 0.80
C GLN A 538 -10.31 0.36 1.54
N LEU A 539 -9.40 0.25 2.52
CA LEU A 539 -9.27 -0.96 3.31
C LEU A 539 -10.49 -1.11 4.22
N ARG A 540 -11.18 -2.26 4.10
CA ARG A 540 -12.38 -2.60 4.87
C ARG A 540 -12.16 -3.76 5.82
N ILE A 541 -11.43 -4.78 5.37
CA ILE A 541 -11.17 -5.99 6.15
C ILE A 541 -9.67 -6.26 6.17
N LEU A 542 -9.17 -6.68 7.33
CA LEU A 542 -7.83 -7.22 7.53
C LEU A 542 -7.98 -8.66 7.99
N GLU A 543 -7.42 -9.58 7.22
CA GLU A 543 -7.34 -10.98 7.62
C GLU A 543 -5.93 -11.32 8.07
N MET A 544 -5.76 -11.72 9.33
CA MET A 544 -4.45 -12.00 9.90
C MET A 544 -4.11 -13.49 9.86
N SER A 545 -2.90 -13.83 9.41
CA SER A 545 -2.44 -15.21 9.52
C SER A 545 -2.22 -15.60 10.98
N LEU A 546 -2.74 -16.76 11.36
CA LEU A 546 -2.48 -17.37 12.67
C LEU A 546 -1.08 -17.99 12.76
N TYR A 547 -0.44 -18.19 11.61
CA TYR A 547 0.76 -19.00 11.45
C TYR A 547 2.02 -18.17 11.21
N GLY A 548 1.88 -16.87 11.01
CA GLY A 548 3.00 -15.98 10.77
C GLY A 548 2.55 -14.55 10.52
N ASP A 549 3.46 -13.78 9.94
CA ASP A 549 3.32 -12.33 9.77
C ASP A 549 2.63 -11.94 8.45
N GLN A 550 1.83 -12.84 7.87
CA GLN A 550 1.09 -12.56 6.65
C GLN A 550 -0.28 -12.00 6.96
N LEU A 551 -0.77 -11.12 6.08
CA LEU A 551 -2.08 -10.51 6.19
C LEU A 551 -2.76 -10.39 4.82
N GLY A 552 -4.07 -10.56 4.78
CA GLY A 552 -4.93 -10.26 3.66
C GLY A 552 -5.54 -8.87 3.81
N CYS A 553 -5.37 -8.03 2.80
CA CYS A 553 -5.90 -6.68 2.71
C CYS A 553 -7.08 -6.64 1.77
N TRP A 554 -8.23 -6.22 2.26
CA TRP A 554 -9.49 -6.37 1.56
C TRP A 554 -10.18 -5.03 1.40
N GLY A 555 -10.32 -4.60 0.16
CA GLY A 555 -11.09 -3.42 -0.20
C GLY A 555 -12.39 -3.75 -0.92
N LEU A 556 -13.06 -2.73 -1.42
CA LEU A 556 -14.30 -2.90 -2.19
C LEU A 556 -14.06 -3.55 -3.57
N TYR A 557 -12.86 -3.38 -4.14
CA TYR A 557 -12.57 -3.75 -5.53
C TYR A 557 -11.30 -4.56 -5.71
N ASN A 558 -10.54 -4.78 -4.65
CA ASN A 558 -9.29 -5.51 -4.71
C ASN A 558 -9.01 -6.24 -3.40
N THR A 559 -8.28 -7.33 -3.53
CA THR A 559 -7.80 -8.14 -2.42
C THR A 559 -6.32 -8.37 -2.65
N THR A 560 -5.48 -8.02 -1.69
CA THR A 560 -4.03 -8.20 -1.81
C THR A 560 -3.49 -8.92 -0.59
N LEU A 561 -2.44 -9.72 -0.77
CA LEU A 561 -1.77 -10.39 0.33
C LEU A 561 -0.49 -9.62 0.66
N TRP A 562 -0.12 -9.56 1.93
CA TRP A 562 1.01 -8.78 2.40
C TRP A 562 1.78 -9.53 3.47
N GLN A 563 3.07 -9.18 3.57
CA GLN A 563 3.92 -9.55 4.69
C GLN A 563 4.05 -8.32 5.59
N ALA A 564 3.65 -8.43 6.85
CA ALA A 564 3.87 -7.38 7.83
C ALA A 564 5.38 -7.12 8.01
N PRO A 565 5.78 -5.85 8.21
CA PRO A 565 7.14 -5.52 8.60
C PRO A 565 7.56 -6.30 9.86
N PRO A 566 8.79 -6.84 9.88
CA PRO A 566 9.27 -7.60 11.03
C PRO A 566 9.42 -6.70 12.26
N GLY A 567 9.21 -7.28 13.44
CA GLY A 567 9.56 -6.65 14.72
C GLY A 567 11.06 -6.72 15.03
N PRO A 568 11.47 -6.33 16.25
CA PRO A 568 12.83 -6.57 16.73
C PRO A 568 13.10 -8.08 16.78
N LEU A 569 14.36 -8.48 16.61
CA LEU A 569 14.78 -9.86 16.76
C LEU A 569 14.55 -10.34 18.20
N PRO A 570 14.18 -11.61 18.41
CA PRO A 570 14.01 -12.16 19.75
C PRO A 570 15.27 -12.00 20.60
N ALA A 571 15.11 -11.74 21.90
CA ALA A 571 16.22 -11.48 22.82
C ALA A 571 17.25 -12.62 22.90
N HIS A 572 16.84 -13.85 22.59
CA HIS A 572 17.72 -15.03 22.59
C HIS A 572 18.40 -15.30 21.24
N THR A 573 18.25 -14.40 20.27
CA THR A 573 18.97 -14.54 18.99
C THR A 573 20.47 -14.44 19.28
N PRO A 574 21.28 -15.45 18.91
CA PRO A 574 22.71 -15.39 19.16
C PRO A 574 23.30 -14.12 18.53
N PRO A 575 24.23 -13.43 19.21
CA PRO A 575 24.89 -12.28 18.62
C PRO A 575 25.58 -12.69 17.32
N PRO A 576 25.70 -11.79 16.34
CA PRO A 576 26.38 -12.10 15.09
C PRO A 576 27.83 -12.55 15.35
N ASP A 577 28.34 -13.47 14.54
CA ASP A 577 29.68 -14.07 14.69
C ASP A 577 30.81 -13.02 14.69
N ALA A 578 30.62 -11.88 14.02
CA ALA A 578 31.56 -10.76 13.97
C ALA A 578 31.34 -9.68 15.05
N GLY A 579 30.35 -9.85 15.94
CA GLY A 579 29.96 -8.85 16.94
C GLY A 579 29.29 -7.61 16.33
N LEU A 580 28.74 -6.75 17.18
CA LEU A 580 28.22 -5.43 16.78
C LEU A 580 29.28 -4.36 17.08
N SER A 581 29.50 -3.45 16.15
CA SER A 581 30.36 -2.28 16.30
C SER A 581 29.63 -1.16 17.05
N THR A 582 30.30 -0.57 18.04
CA THR A 582 29.87 0.63 18.76
C THR A 582 30.61 1.89 18.30
N LYS A 583 31.38 1.80 17.21
CA LYS A 583 32.27 2.86 16.74
C LYS A 583 31.70 3.55 15.51
N ALA A 584 32.00 4.85 15.37
CA ALA A 584 31.72 5.65 14.17
C ALA A 584 32.80 5.49 13.07
N GLY A 585 33.45 4.33 13.01
CA GLY A 585 34.44 3.97 12.00
C GLY A 585 34.47 2.46 11.80
N ALA A 586 34.82 2.03 10.59
CA ALA A 586 34.89 0.63 10.23
C ALA A 586 36.08 0.38 9.29
N ASP A 587 36.87 -0.63 9.59
CA ASP A 587 37.96 -1.12 8.74
C ASP A 587 37.56 -2.48 8.17
N GLY A 588 37.69 -2.64 6.85
CA GLY A 588 37.37 -3.86 6.15
C GLY A 588 38.43 -4.21 5.09
N PRO A 589 38.33 -5.40 4.47
CA PRO A 589 39.33 -5.88 3.51
C PRO A 589 39.44 -5.01 2.26
N THR A 590 38.36 -4.33 1.88
CA THR A 590 38.25 -3.58 0.62
C THR A 590 38.13 -2.06 0.81
N ALA A 591 37.85 -1.59 2.03
CA ALA A 591 37.73 -0.17 2.35
C ALA A 591 37.91 0.10 3.84
N THR A 592 38.44 1.29 4.15
CA THR A 592 38.33 1.93 5.47
C THR A 592 37.30 3.05 5.39
N VAL A 593 36.39 3.11 6.36
CA VAL A 593 35.34 4.13 6.45
C VAL A 593 35.42 4.82 7.80
N ARG A 594 35.33 6.16 7.80
CA ARG A 594 35.25 6.98 9.01
C ARG A 594 34.10 7.97 8.92
N ALA A 595 33.43 8.24 10.03
CA ALA A 595 32.47 9.33 10.11
C ALA A 595 33.19 10.70 10.13
N ASP A 596 32.57 11.68 9.51
CA ASP A 596 32.86 13.10 9.62
C ASP A 596 31.52 13.85 9.74
N GLY A 597 31.04 14.00 10.98
CA GLY A 597 29.67 14.42 11.26
C GLY A 597 28.65 13.46 10.62
N GLY A 598 27.73 13.99 9.83
CA GLY A 598 26.73 13.21 9.06
C GLY A 598 27.25 12.64 7.73
N ARG A 599 28.55 12.77 7.46
CA ARG A 599 29.22 12.24 6.26
C ARG A 599 30.06 11.02 6.59
N ILE A 600 30.28 10.19 5.58
CA ILE A 600 31.30 9.14 5.61
C ILE A 600 32.46 9.53 4.70
N LEU A 601 33.67 9.31 5.18
CA LEU A 601 34.91 9.36 4.42
C LEU A 601 35.32 7.92 4.12
N VAL A 602 35.28 7.54 2.85
CA VAL A 602 35.58 6.19 2.39
C VAL A 602 36.93 6.20 1.69
N LYS A 603 37.84 5.35 2.13
CA LYS A 603 39.12 5.07 1.47
C LYS A 603 39.10 3.63 0.96
N PRO A 604 38.70 3.39 -0.29
CA PRO A 604 38.76 2.05 -0.87
C PRO A 604 40.21 1.60 -1.07
N ALA A 605 40.47 0.31 -0.97
CA ALA A 605 41.77 -0.26 -1.26
C ALA A 605 42.17 0.03 -2.72
N GLY A 606 43.33 0.65 -2.92
CA GLY A 606 43.90 0.92 -4.24
C GLY A 606 43.17 1.97 -5.09
N ARG A 607 42.27 2.79 -4.52
CA ARG A 607 41.59 3.89 -5.21
C ARG A 607 41.63 5.18 -4.40
N ASN A 608 41.32 6.30 -5.05
CA ASN A 608 41.15 7.58 -4.36
C ASN A 608 39.96 7.51 -3.40
N GLY A 609 40.10 8.16 -2.25
CA GLY A 609 39.01 8.28 -1.29
C GLY A 609 37.90 9.19 -1.80
N PHE A 610 36.69 9.00 -1.29
CA PHE A 610 35.54 9.84 -1.57
C PHE A 610 34.75 10.11 -0.28
N SER A 611 33.91 11.14 -0.32
CA SER A 611 33.00 11.46 0.78
C SER A 611 31.55 11.36 0.33
N LEU A 612 30.68 10.82 1.18
CA LEU A 612 29.24 10.76 0.94
C LEU A 612 28.49 11.28 2.17
N ARG A 613 27.55 12.21 1.98
CA ARG A 613 26.66 12.64 3.06
C ARG A 613 25.53 11.63 3.19
N LEU A 614 25.30 11.15 4.41
CA LEU A 614 24.24 10.19 4.73
C LEU A 614 23.13 10.83 5.55
N PHE A 615 23.51 11.70 6.50
CA PHE A 615 22.59 12.29 7.45
C PHE A 615 22.88 13.78 7.64
N ASN A 616 21.90 14.47 8.24
CA ASN A 616 22.10 15.81 8.78
C ASN A 616 22.76 15.77 10.16
N ASP A 617 22.48 14.71 10.93
CA ASP A 617 23.07 14.50 12.25
C ASP A 617 24.37 13.68 12.19
N ALA A 618 25.14 13.74 13.27
CA ALA A 618 26.39 12.99 13.38
C ALA A 618 26.14 11.47 13.38
N ILE A 619 26.97 10.74 12.63
CA ILE A 619 26.98 9.28 12.65
C ILE A 619 27.57 8.82 13.97
N SER A 620 26.80 8.01 14.70
CA SER A 620 27.16 7.48 16.02
C SER A 620 27.81 6.11 15.94
N VAL A 621 27.30 5.25 15.05
CA VAL A 621 27.78 3.86 14.87
C VAL A 621 27.75 3.49 13.40
N MET A 622 28.71 2.66 12.99
CA MET A 622 28.73 2.07 11.66
C MET A 622 29.44 0.72 11.63
N ALA A 623 29.12 -0.10 10.62
CA ALA A 623 29.78 -1.38 10.36
C ALA A 623 29.81 -1.71 8.87
N LEU A 624 30.92 -2.26 8.41
CA LEU A 624 31.08 -2.82 7.06
C LEU A 624 30.58 -4.26 7.00
N SER A 625 30.03 -4.66 5.85
CA SER A 625 29.76 -6.06 5.54
C SER A 625 31.06 -6.86 5.48
N ALA A 626 30.99 -8.19 5.59
CA ALA A 626 32.18 -9.06 5.62
C ALA A 626 33.06 -8.93 4.35
N ASP A 627 32.45 -8.66 3.19
CA ASP A 627 33.15 -8.41 1.92
C ASP A 627 33.55 -6.93 1.72
N GLY A 628 33.15 -6.05 2.63
CA GLY A 628 33.34 -4.59 2.59
C GLY A 628 32.61 -3.89 1.45
N SER A 629 31.66 -4.56 0.77
CA SER A 629 30.90 -3.96 -0.33
C SER A 629 29.77 -3.03 0.15
N GLN A 630 29.31 -3.21 1.38
CA GLN A 630 28.22 -2.45 1.97
C GLN A 630 28.57 -1.91 3.37
N LEU A 631 27.92 -0.81 3.73
CA LEU A 631 28.03 -0.15 5.02
C LEU A 631 26.63 0.02 5.61
N VAL A 632 26.48 -0.27 6.90
CA VAL A 632 25.35 0.22 7.70
C VAL A 632 25.85 1.33 8.61
N ALA A 633 25.17 2.46 8.65
CA ALA A 633 25.49 3.60 9.51
C ALA A 633 24.22 4.10 10.19
N ALA A 634 24.35 4.60 11.42
CA ALA A 634 23.22 5.11 12.18
C ALA A 634 23.57 6.30 13.09
N THR A 635 22.57 7.13 13.37
CA THR A 635 22.69 8.35 14.18
C THR A 635 22.12 8.16 15.60
N SER A 636 22.43 9.12 16.47
CA SER A 636 21.84 9.20 17.82
C SER A 636 20.34 9.55 17.82
N ARG A 637 19.76 9.91 16.67
CA ARG A 637 18.31 10.11 16.50
C ARG A 637 17.58 8.88 15.94
N GLY A 638 18.30 7.77 15.82
CA GLY A 638 17.78 6.51 15.31
C GLY A 638 17.61 6.47 13.80
N GLU A 639 18.20 7.40 13.05
CA GLU A 639 18.23 7.32 11.58
C GLU A 639 19.27 6.28 11.17
N VAL A 640 18.93 5.45 10.18
CA VAL A 640 19.77 4.35 9.70
C VAL A 640 19.83 4.39 8.18
N ALA A 641 21.02 4.23 7.63
CA ALA A 641 21.26 4.13 6.20
C ALA A 641 22.10 2.90 5.90
N VAL A 642 21.70 2.16 4.87
CA VAL A 642 22.50 1.10 4.27
C VAL A 642 23.02 1.63 2.94
N VAL A 643 24.33 1.57 2.77
CA VAL A 643 25.06 2.15 1.63
C VAL A 643 25.76 1.02 0.90
N SER A 644 25.58 0.96 -0.41
CA SER A 644 26.46 0.20 -1.28
C SER A 644 27.67 1.07 -1.61
N LEU A 645 28.87 0.61 -1.26
CA LEU A 645 30.12 1.32 -1.53
C LEU A 645 30.61 1.10 -2.96
N ARG A 646 30.11 0.05 -3.63
CA ARG A 646 30.33 -0.23 -5.05
C ARG A 646 29.06 -0.78 -5.68
N MET A 647 28.53 -0.04 -6.66
CA MET A 647 27.46 -0.52 -7.53
C MET A 647 28.04 -1.06 -8.85
N GLY A 648 27.20 -1.59 -9.75
CA GLY A 648 27.63 -2.06 -11.08
C GLY A 648 28.28 -0.99 -11.98
N ASP A 649 28.14 0.28 -11.63
CA ASP A 649 28.82 1.44 -12.25
C ASP A 649 29.94 2.04 -11.40
N ASP A 650 30.38 1.32 -10.35
CA ASP A 650 31.39 1.78 -9.38
C ASP A 650 30.98 3.06 -8.60
N VAL A 651 29.71 3.49 -8.66
CA VAL A 651 29.21 4.66 -7.91
C VAL A 651 28.59 4.25 -6.58
N PRO A 652 29.01 4.82 -5.43
CA PRO A 652 28.42 4.53 -4.13
C PRO A 652 27.01 5.14 -4.01
N ARG A 653 26.08 4.40 -3.40
CA ARG A 653 24.68 4.82 -3.26
C ARG A 653 24.05 4.35 -1.97
N VAL A 654 23.15 5.15 -1.41
CA VAL A 654 22.24 4.72 -0.36
C VAL A 654 21.23 3.75 -0.98
N VAL A 655 21.19 2.52 -0.48
CA VAL A 655 20.30 1.45 -0.98
C VAL A 655 19.10 1.23 -0.07
N ALA A 656 19.17 1.67 1.19
CA ALA A 656 18.02 1.72 2.08
C ALA A 656 18.20 2.85 3.10
N SER A 657 17.09 3.52 3.40
CA SER A 657 16.97 4.47 4.49
C SER A 657 15.86 3.99 5.41
N TRP A 658 16.11 4.00 6.71
CA TRP A 658 15.21 3.48 7.72
C TRP A 658 15.36 4.28 9.02
N ARG A 659 14.39 4.14 9.92
CA ARG A 659 14.44 4.74 11.24
C ARG A 659 14.12 3.68 12.28
N ILE A 660 14.90 3.62 13.36
CA ILE A 660 14.61 2.78 14.51
C ILE A 660 13.23 3.18 15.05
N PRO A 661 12.27 2.24 15.14
CA PRO A 661 10.93 2.51 15.64
C PRO A 661 10.97 3.15 17.03
N GLY A 662 10.10 4.14 17.26
CA GLY A 662 10.12 4.97 18.47
C GLY A 662 11.23 6.03 18.51
N GLY A 663 12.09 6.11 17.48
CA GLY A 663 13.14 7.13 17.38
C GLY A 663 14.31 6.94 18.34
N GLN A 664 14.50 5.72 18.85
CA GLN A 664 15.56 5.40 19.81
C GLN A 664 16.96 5.58 19.19
N PRO A 665 17.97 6.02 19.95
CA PRO A 665 19.34 6.13 19.46
C PRO A 665 19.90 4.77 19.07
N ALA A 666 20.73 4.72 18.03
CA ALA A 666 21.51 3.53 17.72
C ALA A 666 22.71 3.42 18.68
N THR A 667 22.88 2.28 19.33
CA THR A 667 24.00 2.01 20.25
C THR A 667 25.05 1.09 19.67
N ALA A 668 24.68 0.27 18.69
CA ALA A 668 25.61 -0.56 17.94
C ALA A 668 25.04 -0.88 16.54
N ALA A 669 25.92 -1.18 15.58
CA ALA A 669 25.55 -1.62 14.25
C ALA A 669 26.42 -2.80 13.81
N GLY A 670 25.91 -3.68 12.95
CA GLY A 670 26.65 -4.85 12.50
C GLY A 670 25.93 -5.61 11.39
N TRP A 671 26.38 -6.83 11.13
CA TRP A 671 25.84 -7.69 10.08
C TRP A 671 25.66 -9.13 10.59
N SER A 672 24.59 -9.77 10.18
CA SER A 672 24.38 -11.22 10.33
C SER A 672 24.28 -11.83 8.93
N GLY A 673 25.36 -12.45 8.47
CA GLY A 673 25.53 -12.80 7.05
C GLY A 673 25.46 -11.53 6.19
N THR A 674 24.47 -11.45 5.29
CA THR A 674 24.24 -10.29 4.42
C THR A 674 23.17 -9.33 4.94
N SER A 675 22.63 -9.56 6.15
CA SER A 675 21.57 -8.73 6.73
C SER A 675 22.16 -7.69 7.69
N PRO A 676 21.96 -6.39 7.47
CA PRO A 676 22.39 -5.34 8.39
C PRO A 676 21.55 -5.36 9.66
N LEU A 677 22.22 -5.13 10.79
CA LEU A 677 21.65 -5.12 12.13
C LEU A 677 21.97 -3.81 12.84
N VAL A 678 21.02 -3.33 13.64
CA VAL A 678 21.22 -2.17 14.52
C VAL A 678 20.63 -2.47 15.89
N ARG A 679 21.41 -2.21 16.95
CA ARG A 679 20.95 -2.25 18.33
C ARG A 679 20.50 -0.85 18.74
N ALA A 680 19.29 -0.77 19.29
CA ALA A 680 18.70 0.47 19.78
C ALA A 680 19.10 0.74 21.24
N GLY A 681 18.79 1.96 21.73
CA GLY A 681 19.05 2.39 23.11
C GLY A 681 18.33 1.55 24.18
N ASP A 682 17.19 0.98 23.83
CA ASP A 682 16.42 0.05 24.68
C ASP A 682 17.00 -1.39 24.70
N GLY A 683 18.13 -1.62 24.01
CA GLY A 683 18.80 -2.91 23.92
C GLY A 683 18.24 -3.85 22.86
N LEU A 684 17.14 -3.50 22.19
CA LEU A 684 16.54 -4.34 21.16
C LEU A 684 17.39 -4.35 19.89
N LEU A 685 17.49 -5.53 19.29
CA LEU A 685 18.25 -5.75 18.07
C LEU A 685 17.30 -5.78 16.87
N TRP A 686 17.55 -4.93 15.89
CA TRP A 686 16.72 -4.79 14.71
C TRP A 686 17.43 -5.28 13.47
N ARG A 687 16.69 -5.95 12.58
CA ARG A 687 17.13 -6.18 11.21
C ARG A 687 16.71 -4.99 10.36
N VAL A 688 17.70 -4.30 9.80
CA VAL A 688 17.45 -3.12 8.97
C VAL A 688 16.96 -3.58 7.60
N PRO A 689 15.90 -2.97 7.04
CA PRO A 689 15.49 -3.21 5.67
C PRO A 689 16.67 -3.03 4.72
N SER A 690 16.91 -4.01 3.85
CA SER A 690 18.06 -4.00 2.96
C SER A 690 17.79 -4.82 1.71
N CYS A 691 18.69 -4.66 0.74
CA CYS A 691 18.67 -5.38 -0.53
C CYS A 691 20.00 -6.15 -0.66
N PRO A 692 20.15 -7.32 0.01
CA PRO A 692 21.34 -8.15 -0.12
C PRO A 692 21.61 -8.51 -1.58
N GLY A 693 22.86 -8.33 -2.03
CA GLY A 693 23.27 -8.62 -3.41
C GLY A 693 22.85 -7.57 -4.45
N CYS A 694 22.14 -6.50 -4.06
CA CYS A 694 21.69 -5.44 -4.96
C CYS A 694 22.79 -4.43 -5.34
N THR A 695 24.05 -4.81 -5.16
CA THR A 695 25.24 -4.06 -5.55
C THR A 695 25.57 -4.23 -7.04
N THR A 696 24.94 -5.18 -7.73
CA THR A 696 25.15 -5.43 -9.17
C THR A 696 23.83 -5.43 -9.93
N ASP A 697 23.88 -5.16 -11.24
CA ASP A 697 22.68 -5.20 -12.09
C ASP A 697 22.05 -6.61 -12.07
N GLN A 698 22.87 -7.66 -12.12
CA GLN A 698 22.39 -9.04 -12.02
C GLN A 698 21.74 -9.32 -10.67
N GLY A 699 22.32 -8.82 -9.57
CA GLY A 699 21.75 -8.99 -8.23
C GLY A 699 20.45 -8.22 -8.03
N LEU A 700 20.34 -7.01 -8.57
CA LEU A 700 19.09 -6.23 -8.60
C LEU A 700 17.99 -6.99 -9.35
N ILE A 701 18.31 -7.52 -10.54
CA ILE A 701 17.36 -8.30 -11.36
C ILE A 701 16.98 -9.62 -10.67
N ALA A 702 17.94 -10.35 -10.09
CA ALA A 702 17.67 -11.59 -9.36
C ALA A 702 16.78 -11.33 -8.14
N ARG A 703 17.04 -10.26 -7.40
CA ARG A 703 16.24 -9.88 -6.22
C ARG A 703 14.84 -9.42 -6.60
N LEU A 704 14.74 -8.64 -7.68
CA LEU A 704 13.45 -8.27 -8.24
C LEU A 704 12.66 -9.52 -8.65
N LYS A 705 13.26 -10.44 -9.41
CA LYS A 705 12.63 -11.69 -9.81
C LYS A 705 12.14 -12.51 -8.62
N ALA A 706 12.92 -12.59 -7.54
CA ALA A 706 12.53 -13.30 -6.32
C ALA A 706 11.39 -12.61 -5.54
N ARG A 707 11.13 -11.33 -5.80
CA ARG A 707 10.05 -10.54 -5.17
C ARG A 707 8.81 -10.38 -6.06
N LEU A 708 8.97 -10.46 -7.37
CA LEU A 708 7.86 -10.50 -8.32
C LEU A 708 7.16 -11.83 -8.13
N ASN A 709 6.15 -11.82 -7.26
CA ASN A 709 5.23 -12.93 -7.12
C ASN A 709 4.06 -12.72 -8.06
N GLY A 710 3.56 -13.83 -8.59
CA GLY A 710 2.32 -13.85 -9.32
C GLY A 710 2.40 -13.53 -10.80
N CYS A 711 1.20 -13.43 -11.35
CA CYS A 711 0.97 -13.17 -12.75
C CYS A 711 0.47 -11.74 -12.95
N TRP A 712 0.49 -11.28 -14.20
CA TRP A 712 0.13 -9.92 -14.57
C TRP A 712 -0.98 -9.92 -15.60
N ILE A 713 -1.93 -9.00 -15.50
CA ILE A 713 -2.94 -8.86 -16.57
C ILE A 713 -2.32 -8.24 -17.83
N PRO A 714 -2.81 -8.56 -19.04
CA PRO A 714 -2.18 -8.11 -20.28
C PRO A 714 -2.00 -6.59 -20.38
N ARG A 715 -2.95 -5.82 -19.84
CA ARG A 715 -2.87 -4.34 -19.80
C ARG A 715 -1.68 -3.83 -18.98
N GLN A 716 -1.31 -4.51 -17.90
CA GLN A 716 -0.12 -4.17 -17.11
C GLN A 716 1.12 -4.46 -17.96
N LEU A 717 1.24 -5.65 -18.54
CA LEU A 717 2.47 -5.95 -19.29
C LEU A 717 2.63 -5.17 -20.60
N LYS A 718 1.60 -4.50 -21.13
CA LYS A 718 1.60 -3.80 -22.43
C LYS A 718 2.85 -2.96 -22.72
N ASN A 719 3.40 -2.26 -21.72
CA ASN A 719 4.56 -1.37 -21.89
C ASN A 719 5.90 -2.01 -21.48
N VAL A 720 5.91 -3.29 -21.13
CA VAL A 720 7.09 -4.05 -20.74
C VAL A 720 7.48 -4.91 -21.94
N ASP A 721 8.70 -4.79 -22.42
CA ASP A 721 9.13 -5.52 -23.61
C ASP A 721 9.32 -7.03 -23.32
N ALA A 722 9.29 -7.84 -24.36
CA ALA A 722 9.35 -9.30 -24.24
C ALA A 722 10.67 -9.85 -23.67
N ALA A 723 11.81 -9.16 -23.77
CA ALA A 723 13.05 -9.65 -23.16
C ALA A 723 13.10 -9.33 -21.67
N THR A 724 12.64 -8.15 -21.25
CA THR A 724 12.47 -7.81 -19.83
C THR A 724 11.50 -8.78 -19.17
N ARG A 725 10.35 -9.07 -19.79
CA ARG A 725 9.41 -10.09 -19.31
C ARG A 725 10.07 -11.46 -19.14
N ARG A 726 10.81 -11.94 -20.14
CA ARG A 726 11.53 -13.23 -20.07
C ARG A 726 12.61 -13.25 -18.98
N THR A 727 13.34 -12.15 -18.82
CA THR A 727 14.41 -12.03 -17.81
C THR A 727 13.85 -12.08 -16.39
N LEU A 728 12.75 -11.36 -16.16
CA LEU A 728 12.08 -11.27 -14.87
C LEU A 728 11.11 -12.43 -14.59
N ASP A 729 10.88 -13.29 -15.59
CA ASP A 729 9.81 -14.29 -15.55
C ASP A 729 8.43 -13.67 -15.25
N ALA A 730 8.15 -12.50 -15.82
CA ALA A 730 6.86 -11.83 -15.70
C ALA A 730 5.90 -12.36 -16.77
N HIS A 731 4.93 -13.19 -16.35
CA HIS A 731 3.99 -13.87 -17.24
C HIS A 731 2.55 -13.38 -17.05
N GLU A 732 1.74 -13.55 -18.10
CA GLU A 732 0.33 -13.15 -18.08
C GLU A 732 -0.50 -14.10 -17.21
N CYS A 733 -1.49 -13.53 -16.51
CA CYS A 733 -2.43 -14.32 -15.74
C CYS A 733 -3.29 -15.23 -16.64
N ARG A 734 -3.55 -16.44 -16.13
CA ARG A 734 -4.45 -17.39 -16.76
C ARG A 734 -5.87 -17.20 -16.24
N PRO A 735 -6.90 -17.47 -17.05
CA PRO A 735 -8.27 -17.53 -16.56
C PRO A 735 -8.40 -18.49 -15.37
N LEU A 736 -9.36 -18.19 -14.50
CA LEU A 736 -9.70 -19.05 -13.39
C LEU A 736 -10.06 -20.47 -13.88
N PRO A 737 -9.54 -21.54 -13.23
CA PRO A 737 -9.86 -22.90 -13.63
C PRO A 737 -11.34 -23.18 -13.36
N GLU A 738 -11.98 -24.00 -14.19
CA GLU A 738 -13.40 -24.31 -13.99
C GLU A 738 -13.66 -24.96 -12.62
N PRO A 739 -14.73 -24.54 -11.90
CA PRO A 739 -15.07 -25.16 -10.62
C PRO A 739 -15.45 -26.62 -10.82
N SER A 740 -14.69 -27.52 -10.19
CA SER A 740 -15.05 -28.94 -10.16
C SER A 740 -16.28 -29.18 -9.27
N THR A 741 -17.10 -30.17 -9.65
CA THR A 741 -18.17 -30.65 -8.77
C THR A 741 -17.57 -31.25 -7.49
N PRO A 742 -18.12 -30.91 -6.32
CA PRO A 742 -17.63 -31.46 -5.06
C PRO A 742 -17.87 -32.98 -5.00
N VAL A 743 -17.01 -33.68 -4.25
CA VAL A 743 -17.31 -35.05 -3.82
C VAL A 743 -18.15 -34.93 -2.55
N GLU A 744 -19.42 -35.29 -2.61
CA GLU A 744 -20.29 -35.29 -1.42
C GLU A 744 -19.89 -36.46 -0.50
N ASP A 745 -19.85 -36.18 0.80
CA ASP A 745 -19.62 -37.17 1.87
C ASP A 745 -20.93 -37.65 2.49
#